data_AF-A0A4E9EC18-F1
#
_entry.id   AF-A0A4E9EC18-F1
#
_cell.length_a   1.000
_cell.length_b   1.000
_cell.length_c   1.000
_cell.angle_alpha   90.00
_cell.angle_beta   90.00
_cell.angle_gamma   90.00
#
_symmetry.space_group_name_H-M   'P 1'
#
loop_
_entity.id
_entity.type
_entity.pdbx_description
1 polymer ?
#
loop_
_entity_poly.entity_id
_entity_poly.type
_entity_poly.pdbx_seq_one_letter_code
_entity_poly.pdbx_strand_id
1 'polypeptide(L)'
;MAPSATTTTTTTTQEHPTLTLRPEGLDRIVIDGNDRRYGDWRDDLVRDGYAVIKGAIPRERALSYANRMYGLLESFDLGYNRNDRSSVHPDKLPVINEKGMLLGYGAAHEDFVWNIRAEPGVVGAFEKALGTEDLIVSFDAINYGFSNRENLPENKPWPHQDQDPDKPGFRCLQGLVNLLPNGPNDGGLIVAKGGHLLSKEFHDDIRGTEERIPAWTPEWYGFTDRGMKWLEEHNCEWYKVEADPGDLIVWDSRTPHYNVPVKGTQDRFAIYTCFMPVTEATQEDLIRKKDAFERRVGTTHWPNARHIGSNEAKRNGKPDHVVRDRPLHEPQLNERAFKLTGNTIFNEITKSIMGSLPDLHIVIVGGGIAGLATACALRHPNRRITVLERSRLLREVGALISLQPNASKIITKWKLDPFLESAEPQIDQGFRIFDADGKLVRELPFQKGQFGADRVLYHRQDLQSALGNAAVSELTQGKPVDIRTGCQVASIDCDEGVVTLDSGEKVHGDVIIGADGIHSVVRTAVVGEKREALPTGTSAYRMLIPVENLKDLSLPEKVLDPADPKTTMIMGHDRRIIMGPGRGSKLYGIVALVPDEKLSEESADSWVAPGSIEKLLEAYSDFPSWLHNIFKAAPDIGLWQLRDIDPLPNWVKGRTILIGDAAHAMLPTQGQGASQSIEDAEAISAFLSEVHSRDQVGEALKRVFAARYDRATLIQKFSRDQAKPATDGVSKEIKLDPAQFMKYNSDYDGAVDWEERQKNGTDKP
;
A
#
# COMPACT_ATOMS: atom_id res chain seq x y z
N MET A 1 -4.55 -35.33 -51.89
CA MET A 1 -3.15 -34.97 -52.17
C MET A 1 -3.03 -33.46 -52.21
N ALA A 2 -2.53 -32.87 -51.11
CA ALA A 2 -1.84 -31.59 -50.99
C ALA A 2 -1.33 -31.52 -49.54
N PRO A 3 -0.09 -31.11 -49.27
CA PRO A 3 0.57 -31.33 -47.98
C PRO A 3 0.19 -30.26 -46.94
N SER A 4 0.08 -30.69 -45.69
CA SER A 4 -0.12 -29.86 -44.50
C SER A 4 1.18 -29.12 -44.18
N ALA A 5 1.13 -27.78 -44.18
CA ALA A 5 2.18 -26.91 -43.70
C ALA A 5 1.83 -26.46 -42.27
N THR A 6 2.71 -26.81 -41.33
CA THR A 6 2.65 -26.45 -39.91
C THR A 6 3.13 -25.02 -39.75
N THR A 7 2.29 -24.13 -39.21
CA THR A 7 2.64 -22.74 -38.92
C THR A 7 3.37 -22.68 -37.57
N THR A 8 4.65 -22.33 -37.59
CA THR A 8 5.47 -22.06 -36.41
C THR A 8 5.09 -20.71 -35.81
N THR A 9 4.63 -20.69 -34.55
CA THR A 9 4.40 -19.44 -33.80
C THR A 9 5.71 -19.04 -33.12
N THR A 10 6.36 -17.99 -33.63
CA THR A 10 7.52 -17.37 -32.99
C THR A 10 7.03 -16.44 -31.89
N THR A 11 7.20 -16.84 -30.63
CA THR A 11 6.99 -15.94 -29.48
C THR A 11 8.20 -15.03 -29.36
N THR A 12 8.06 -13.78 -29.80
CA THR A 12 9.08 -12.75 -29.55
C THR A 12 8.91 -12.27 -28.11
N THR A 13 9.75 -12.75 -27.20
CA THR A 13 9.87 -12.18 -25.86
C THR A 13 10.44 -10.77 -26.01
N GLN A 14 9.66 -9.74 -25.73
CA GLN A 14 10.20 -8.38 -25.60
C GLN A 14 11.05 -8.36 -24.33
N GLU A 15 12.38 -8.27 -24.48
CA GLU A 15 13.27 -7.93 -23.37
C GLU A 15 13.01 -6.47 -22.97
N HIS A 16 12.48 -6.28 -21.77
CA HIS A 16 12.50 -4.97 -21.13
C HIS A 16 13.96 -4.60 -20.82
N PRO A 17 14.41 -3.37 -21.10
CA PRO A 17 15.77 -2.96 -20.75
C PRO A 17 15.91 -2.87 -19.22
N THR A 18 16.48 -3.92 -18.63
CA THR A 18 16.90 -3.93 -17.22
C THR A 18 18.09 -2.99 -17.07
N LEU A 19 17.87 -1.83 -16.46
CA LEU A 19 18.94 -0.87 -16.17
C LEU A 19 19.80 -1.43 -15.02
N THR A 20 20.81 -2.23 -15.35
CA THR A 20 21.86 -2.61 -14.40
C THR A 20 22.66 -1.36 -14.06
N LEU A 21 22.51 -0.86 -12.83
CA LEU A 21 23.34 0.19 -12.28
C LEU A 21 24.73 -0.41 -11.98
N ARG A 22 25.57 -0.65 -12.99
CA ARG A 22 26.98 -1.00 -12.75
C ARG A 22 27.82 0.27 -12.81
N PRO A 23 28.35 0.79 -11.70
CA PRO A 23 29.50 1.67 -11.78
C PRO A 23 30.68 0.83 -12.28
N GLU A 24 31.35 1.27 -13.35
CA GLU A 24 32.70 0.79 -13.64
C GLU A 24 33.63 1.24 -12.48
N GLY A 25 34.33 0.30 -11.84
CA GLY A 25 35.46 0.63 -10.95
C GLY A 25 35.26 0.56 -9.43
N LEU A 26 34.38 -0.29 -8.89
CA LEU A 26 34.41 -0.61 -7.45
C LEU A 26 35.70 -1.39 -7.10
N ASP A 27 36.43 -0.97 -6.06
CA ASP A 27 37.58 -1.70 -5.49
C ASP A 27 37.12 -2.92 -4.66
N ARG A 28 36.24 -3.72 -5.26
CA ARG A 28 35.67 -4.95 -4.68
C ARG A 28 36.75 -6.02 -4.63
N ILE A 29 36.72 -6.85 -3.59
CA ILE A 29 37.55 -8.05 -3.51
C ILE A 29 37.29 -8.94 -4.75
N VAL A 30 38.35 -9.24 -5.48
CA VAL A 30 38.35 -10.29 -6.48
C VAL A 30 38.69 -11.58 -5.71
N ILE A 31 38.04 -12.69 -6.04
CA ILE A 31 38.31 -13.99 -5.42
C ILE A 31 38.46 -14.97 -6.57
N ASP A 32 39.55 -14.81 -7.31
CA ASP A 32 39.90 -15.63 -8.47
C ASP A 32 41.23 -16.37 -8.31
N GLY A 33 41.92 -16.18 -7.18
CA GLY A 33 43.18 -16.84 -6.86
C GLY A 33 44.42 -16.07 -7.28
N ASN A 34 44.29 -14.94 -7.99
CA ASN A 34 45.38 -14.04 -8.36
C ASN A 34 45.35 -12.70 -7.60
N ASP A 35 44.65 -12.68 -6.48
CA ASP A 35 44.26 -11.45 -5.78
C ASP A 35 45.44 -10.76 -5.08
N ARG A 36 45.33 -9.44 -4.91
CA ARG A 36 46.32 -8.63 -4.18
C ARG A 36 46.35 -9.05 -2.71
N ARG A 37 47.53 -9.02 -2.06
CA ARG A 37 47.59 -9.15 -0.59
C ARG A 37 46.98 -7.91 0.07
N TYR A 38 45.99 -8.12 0.93
CA TYR A 38 45.24 -7.08 1.64
C TYR A 38 45.82 -6.77 3.02
N GLY A 39 46.54 -7.72 3.65
CA GLY A 39 47.13 -7.58 4.98
C GLY A 39 46.12 -7.69 6.13
N ASP A 40 44.95 -8.28 5.87
CA ASP A 40 43.87 -8.48 6.84
C ASP A 40 43.07 -9.76 6.53
N TRP A 41 41.92 -9.94 7.20
CA TRP A 41 41.05 -11.12 7.08
C TRP A 41 40.61 -11.45 5.64
N ARG A 42 40.65 -10.50 4.71
CA ARG A 42 40.35 -10.75 3.28
C ARG A 42 41.34 -11.71 2.66
N ASP A 43 42.59 -11.74 3.14
CA ASP A 43 43.60 -12.72 2.69
C ASP A 43 43.19 -14.15 3.06
N ASP A 44 42.54 -14.34 4.23
CA ASP A 44 42.01 -15.65 4.63
C ASP A 44 40.79 -16.03 3.80
N LEU A 45 39.89 -15.07 3.51
CA LEU A 45 38.73 -15.30 2.64
C LEU A 45 39.14 -15.74 1.23
N VAL A 46 40.14 -15.06 0.64
CA VAL A 46 40.66 -15.41 -0.70
C VAL A 46 41.26 -16.81 -0.69
N ARG A 47 42.11 -17.10 0.31
CA ARG A 47 42.83 -18.36 0.40
C ARG A 47 41.92 -19.55 0.73
N ASP A 48 41.05 -19.40 1.73
CA ASP A 48 40.34 -20.51 2.35
C ASP A 48 38.85 -20.56 1.96
N GLY A 49 38.31 -19.50 1.37
CA GLY A 49 36.88 -19.39 1.00
C GLY A 49 36.00 -18.91 2.15
N TYR A 50 36.59 -18.65 3.32
CA TYR A 50 35.93 -18.08 4.49
C TYR A 50 36.92 -17.29 5.35
N ALA A 51 36.40 -16.41 6.20
CA ALA A 51 37.18 -15.70 7.20
C ALA A 51 36.39 -15.48 8.49
N VAL A 52 37.11 -15.33 9.61
CA VAL A 52 36.54 -14.95 10.91
C VAL A 52 37.06 -13.59 11.30
N ILE A 53 36.17 -12.59 11.28
CA ILE A 53 36.47 -11.23 11.71
C ILE A 53 36.26 -11.16 13.23
N LYS A 54 37.39 -11.13 13.94
CA LYS A 54 37.40 -11.11 15.40
C LYS A 54 36.83 -9.80 15.96
N GLY A 55 35.91 -9.92 16.91
CA GLY A 55 35.36 -8.78 17.66
C GLY A 55 34.59 -7.76 16.80
N ALA A 56 33.94 -8.20 15.72
CA ALA A 56 33.07 -7.35 14.90
C ALA A 56 31.97 -6.67 15.74
N ILE A 57 31.52 -7.34 16.80
CA ILE A 57 30.73 -6.79 17.89
C ILE A 57 31.51 -6.97 19.19
N PRO A 58 31.57 -5.95 20.08
CA PRO A 58 32.14 -6.13 21.41
C PRO A 58 31.48 -7.30 22.16
N ARG A 59 32.29 -8.18 22.76
CA ARG A 59 31.85 -9.42 23.41
C ARG A 59 30.65 -9.24 24.35
N GLU A 60 30.71 -8.25 25.24
CA GLU A 60 29.63 -7.98 26.21
C GLU A 60 28.30 -7.66 25.52
N ARG A 61 28.35 -6.93 24.41
CA ARG A 61 27.17 -6.57 23.63
C ARG A 61 26.62 -7.76 22.85
N ALA A 62 27.49 -8.59 22.28
CA ALA A 62 27.08 -9.85 21.65
C ALA A 62 26.36 -10.77 22.65
N LEU A 63 26.88 -10.89 23.87
CA LEU A 63 26.24 -11.65 24.95
C LEU A 63 24.90 -11.02 25.39
N SER A 64 24.80 -9.69 25.39
CA SER A 64 23.52 -9.00 25.61
C SER A 64 22.49 -9.35 24.53
N TYR A 65 22.88 -9.41 23.26
CA TYR A 65 21.98 -9.88 22.20
C TYR A 65 21.60 -11.36 22.35
N ALA A 66 22.54 -12.23 22.76
CA ALA A 66 22.22 -13.62 23.07
C ALA A 66 21.17 -13.72 24.19
N ASN A 67 21.27 -12.87 25.23
CA ASN A 67 20.29 -12.79 26.31
C ASN A 67 18.89 -12.40 25.80
N ARG A 68 18.82 -11.53 24.79
CA ARG A 68 17.56 -11.15 24.12
C ARG A 68 17.01 -12.28 23.26
N MET A 69 17.86 -13.06 22.59
CA MET A 69 17.44 -14.27 21.87
C MET A 69 16.86 -15.34 22.79
N TYR A 70 17.41 -15.52 24.00
CA TYR A 70 16.79 -16.36 25.01
C TYR A 70 15.43 -15.79 25.47
N GLY A 71 15.34 -14.48 25.67
CA GLY A 71 14.09 -13.81 26.06
C GLY A 71 13.00 -13.97 25.01
N LEU A 72 13.37 -13.97 23.72
CA LEU A 72 12.44 -14.25 22.63
C LEU A 72 11.85 -15.66 22.74
N LEU A 73 12.66 -16.69 23.02
CA LEU A 73 12.17 -18.06 23.21
C LEU A 73 11.19 -18.15 24.39
N GLU A 74 11.53 -17.52 25.52
CA GLU A 74 10.68 -17.49 26.72
C GLU A 74 9.37 -16.74 26.49
N SER A 75 9.39 -15.71 25.65
CA SER A 75 8.20 -14.89 25.36
C SER A 75 7.05 -15.66 24.70
N PHE A 76 7.31 -16.83 24.12
CA PHE A 76 6.27 -17.65 23.49
C PHE A 76 5.37 -18.35 24.53
N ASP A 77 5.75 -18.36 25.80
CA ASP A 77 4.99 -18.97 26.90
C ASP A 77 4.65 -20.46 26.68
N LEU A 78 5.53 -21.16 25.95
CA LEU A 78 5.41 -22.59 25.67
C LEU A 78 6.07 -23.46 26.76
N GLY A 79 6.68 -22.85 27.78
CA GLY A 79 7.37 -23.55 28.88
C GLY A 79 8.85 -23.80 28.65
N TYR A 80 9.49 -23.15 27.66
CA TYR A 80 10.95 -23.07 27.58
C TYR A 80 11.51 -22.27 28.77
N ASN A 81 12.61 -22.76 29.35
CA ASN A 81 13.32 -22.11 30.44
C ASN A 81 14.82 -22.25 30.20
N ARG A 82 15.52 -21.12 29.99
CA ARG A 82 16.96 -21.10 29.69
C ARG A 82 17.85 -21.76 30.75
N ASN A 83 17.36 -21.90 31.99
CA ASN A 83 18.10 -22.51 33.09
C ASN A 83 17.77 -24.01 33.27
N ASP A 84 16.87 -24.56 32.46
CA ASP A 84 16.49 -25.98 32.47
C ASP A 84 16.69 -26.58 31.08
N ARG A 85 17.77 -27.36 30.90
CA ARG A 85 18.10 -27.99 29.62
C ARG A 85 17.03 -29.00 29.17
N SER A 86 16.23 -29.57 30.08
CA SER A 86 15.12 -30.47 29.72
C SER A 86 13.94 -29.73 29.09
N SER A 87 13.92 -28.40 29.18
CA SER A 87 12.93 -27.56 28.52
C SER A 87 13.17 -27.41 27.01
N VAL A 88 14.34 -27.82 26.50
CA VAL A 88 14.60 -27.93 25.05
C VAL A 88 13.81 -29.12 24.50
N HIS A 89 12.57 -28.85 24.12
CA HIS A 89 11.61 -29.84 23.63
C HIS A 89 10.77 -29.23 22.51
N PRO A 90 10.39 -29.97 21.45
CA PRO A 90 9.57 -29.43 20.36
C PRO A 90 8.31 -28.71 20.85
N ASP A 91 7.62 -29.26 21.84
CA ASP A 91 6.38 -28.68 22.40
C ASP A 91 6.60 -27.42 23.24
N LYS A 92 7.84 -27.18 23.71
CA LYS A 92 8.18 -26.04 24.58
C LYS A 92 8.84 -24.89 23.84
N LEU A 93 9.16 -25.09 22.57
CA LEU A 93 9.84 -24.12 21.72
C LEU A 93 8.93 -23.64 20.59
N PRO A 94 9.14 -22.42 20.06
CA PRO A 94 8.55 -22.05 18.78
C PRO A 94 9.01 -23.03 17.70
N VAL A 95 8.32 -23.05 16.56
CA VAL A 95 8.68 -23.94 15.44
C VAL A 95 10.03 -23.50 14.87
N ILE A 96 11.07 -24.21 15.29
CA ILE A 96 12.43 -24.13 14.80
C ILE A 96 12.67 -25.39 13.99
N ASN A 97 13.19 -25.25 12.77
CA ASN A 97 13.46 -26.43 11.95
C ASN A 97 14.62 -27.26 12.53
N GLU A 98 14.84 -28.46 12.00
CA GLU A 98 15.86 -29.39 12.48
C GLU A 98 17.29 -28.82 12.43
N LYS A 99 17.48 -27.72 11.69
CA LYS A 99 18.74 -27.02 11.43
C LYS A 99 18.97 -25.85 12.37
N GLY A 100 18.01 -25.61 13.26
CA GLY A 100 18.04 -24.52 14.23
C GLY A 100 17.50 -23.21 13.70
N MET A 101 16.94 -23.14 12.49
CA MET A 101 16.48 -21.88 11.91
C MET A 101 15.06 -21.55 12.37
N LEU A 102 14.89 -20.37 12.95
CA LEU A 102 13.59 -19.76 13.20
C LEU A 102 13.28 -18.80 12.03
N LEU A 103 12.38 -19.23 11.14
CA LEU A 103 12.09 -18.53 9.87
C LEU A 103 10.83 -17.66 9.92
N GLY A 104 9.90 -17.96 10.84
CA GLY A 104 8.62 -17.27 10.99
C GLY A 104 8.58 -16.29 12.16
N TYR A 105 7.37 -15.98 12.62
CA TYR A 105 7.11 -15.14 13.81
C TYR A 105 7.63 -13.69 13.73
N GLY A 106 7.95 -13.20 12.54
CA GLY A 106 8.63 -11.92 12.36
C GLY A 106 10.06 -11.88 12.94
N ALA A 107 10.63 -13.04 13.30
CA ALA A 107 11.87 -13.14 14.06
C ALA A 107 13.06 -12.46 13.36
N ALA A 108 13.12 -12.53 12.03
CA ALA A 108 14.15 -11.86 11.23
C ALA A 108 14.08 -10.31 11.29
N HIS A 109 13.03 -9.75 11.89
CA HIS A 109 12.82 -8.31 12.05
C HIS A 109 12.76 -7.85 13.51
N GLU A 110 13.10 -8.68 14.48
CA GLU A 110 13.27 -8.23 15.86
C GLU A 110 14.29 -7.08 15.93
N ASP A 111 14.06 -6.13 16.83
CA ASP A 111 14.91 -4.96 16.97
C ASP A 111 16.38 -5.30 17.25
N PHE A 112 16.69 -6.33 18.02
CA PHE A 112 18.07 -6.78 18.24
C PHE A 112 18.74 -7.35 16.99
N VAL A 113 17.96 -7.96 16.09
CA VAL A 113 18.45 -8.47 14.81
C VAL A 113 18.86 -7.29 13.93
N TRP A 114 18.05 -6.23 13.91
CA TRP A 114 18.38 -4.98 13.21
C TRP A 114 19.57 -4.24 13.83
N ASN A 115 19.67 -4.23 15.16
CA ASN A 115 20.81 -3.65 15.84
C ASN A 115 22.11 -4.38 15.45
N ILE A 116 22.10 -5.72 15.43
CA ILE A 116 23.25 -6.54 14.99
C ILE A 116 23.61 -6.26 13.53
N ARG A 117 22.62 -6.22 12.63
CA ARG A 117 22.85 -5.89 11.22
C ARG A 117 23.45 -4.49 11.04
N ALA A 118 23.23 -3.56 11.97
CA ALA A 118 23.72 -2.19 11.90
C ALA A 118 25.03 -1.96 12.69
N GLU A 119 25.57 -3.00 13.36
CA GLU A 119 26.81 -2.88 14.11
C GLU A 119 27.97 -2.45 13.19
N PRO A 120 28.77 -1.43 13.56
CA PRO A 120 29.80 -0.90 12.69
C PRO A 120 30.84 -1.93 12.24
N GLY A 121 31.24 -2.86 13.10
CA GLY A 121 32.19 -3.92 12.73
C GLY A 121 31.56 -5.02 11.86
N VAL A 122 30.24 -5.15 11.86
CA VAL A 122 29.52 -6.08 10.97
C VAL A 122 29.40 -5.46 9.59
N VAL A 123 28.72 -4.32 9.48
CA VAL A 123 28.51 -3.63 8.19
C VAL A 123 29.86 -3.26 7.56
N GLY A 124 30.78 -2.72 8.34
CA GLY A 124 32.09 -2.29 7.87
C GLY A 124 32.96 -3.41 7.27
N ALA A 125 32.77 -4.67 7.69
CA ALA A 125 33.44 -5.80 7.05
C ALA A 125 32.94 -5.99 5.61
N PHE A 126 31.63 -5.89 5.39
CA PHE A 126 31.05 -5.96 4.05
C PHE A 126 31.36 -4.73 3.21
N GLU A 127 31.33 -3.53 3.79
CA GLU A 127 31.71 -2.28 3.10
C GLU A 127 33.15 -2.41 2.55
N LYS A 128 34.05 -2.96 3.36
CA LYS A 128 35.46 -3.17 3.01
C LYS A 128 35.67 -4.25 1.96
N ALA A 129 34.90 -5.33 1.96
CA ALA A 129 35.03 -6.39 0.96
C ALA A 129 34.35 -6.04 -0.37
N LEU A 130 33.23 -5.32 -0.31
CA LEU A 130 32.42 -4.99 -1.48
C LEU A 130 32.82 -3.64 -2.10
N GLY A 131 33.64 -2.85 -1.41
CA GLY A 131 34.20 -1.59 -1.91
C GLY A 131 33.19 -0.43 -1.92
N THR A 132 32.14 -0.49 -1.09
CA THR A 132 31.08 0.55 -1.04
C THR A 132 30.35 0.56 0.30
N GLU A 133 29.92 1.74 0.75
CA GLU A 133 29.04 1.93 1.91
C GLU A 133 27.54 1.73 1.56
N ASP A 134 27.20 1.77 0.27
CA ASP A 134 25.83 1.67 -0.22
C ASP A 134 25.39 0.21 -0.32
N LEU A 135 25.05 -0.36 0.83
CA LEU A 135 24.70 -1.76 1.00
C LEU A 135 23.22 -1.97 1.32
N ILE A 136 22.72 -3.14 0.94
CA ILE A 136 21.46 -3.72 1.43
C ILE A 136 21.73 -5.07 2.09
N VAL A 137 20.92 -5.45 3.10
CA VAL A 137 21.12 -6.65 3.93
C VAL A 137 20.00 -7.67 3.77
N SER A 138 20.30 -8.97 3.81
CA SER A 138 19.27 -10.03 3.81
C SER A 138 18.41 -10.01 5.08
N PHE A 139 17.15 -10.41 4.96
CA PHE A 139 16.23 -10.66 6.08
C PHE A 139 16.22 -12.15 6.43
N ASP A 140 17.41 -12.75 6.44
CA ASP A 140 17.61 -14.17 6.67
C ASP A 140 17.30 -14.57 8.13
N ALA A 141 17.39 -15.86 8.43
CA ALA A 141 16.98 -16.46 9.68
C ALA A 141 17.81 -16.01 10.89
N ILE A 142 17.28 -16.27 12.08
CA ILE A 142 18.08 -16.43 13.30
C ILE A 142 18.22 -17.92 13.63
N ASN A 143 19.36 -18.30 14.20
CA ASN A 143 19.70 -19.70 14.45
C ASN A 143 19.85 -20.01 15.95
N TYR A 144 19.21 -21.10 16.36
CA TYR A 144 19.25 -21.70 17.68
C TYR A 144 19.82 -23.12 17.59
N GLY A 145 21.07 -23.28 18.02
CA GLY A 145 21.71 -24.57 18.24
C GLY A 145 21.71 -24.92 19.72
N PHE A 146 20.81 -25.79 20.17
CA PHE A 146 20.81 -26.24 21.55
C PHE A 146 21.78 -27.39 21.77
N SER A 147 22.37 -27.44 22.96
CA SER A 147 23.28 -28.49 23.42
C SER A 147 22.56 -29.73 23.94
N ASN A 148 21.29 -29.61 24.34
CA ASN A 148 20.43 -30.76 24.65
C ASN A 148 19.38 -30.93 23.55
N ARG A 149 19.57 -31.90 22.64
CA ARG A 149 18.70 -32.11 21.48
C ARG A 149 18.02 -33.47 21.45
N GLU A 150 17.98 -34.20 22.57
CA GLU A 150 17.48 -35.59 22.63
C GLU A 150 16.08 -35.76 22.03
N ASN A 151 15.23 -34.73 22.15
CA ASN A 151 13.84 -34.75 21.66
C ASN A 151 13.65 -33.98 20.35
N LEU A 152 14.70 -33.39 19.78
CA LEU A 152 14.61 -32.64 18.53
C LEU A 152 14.89 -33.55 17.32
N PRO A 153 14.31 -33.26 16.15
CA PRO A 153 14.61 -34.01 14.93
C PRO A 153 16.12 -34.03 14.60
N GLU A 154 16.55 -35.14 14.01
CA GLU A 154 17.93 -35.36 13.60
C GLU A 154 18.39 -34.31 12.57
N ASN A 155 19.53 -33.67 12.83
CA ASN A 155 20.17 -32.79 11.87
C ASN A 155 21.17 -33.58 11.01
N LYS A 156 20.72 -34.08 9.86
CA LYS A 156 21.57 -34.78 8.89
C LYS A 156 22.46 -33.81 8.10
N PRO A 157 23.76 -34.10 7.88
CA PRO A 157 24.61 -33.29 7.01
C PRO A 157 24.00 -33.07 5.61
N TRP A 158 24.25 -31.90 5.02
CA TRP A 158 23.66 -31.50 3.74
C TRP A 158 24.63 -30.70 2.84
N PRO A 159 25.87 -31.16 2.64
CA PRO A 159 26.91 -30.37 1.98
C PRO A 159 26.38 -29.73 0.69
N HIS A 160 26.51 -28.41 0.58
CA HIS A 160 26.03 -27.63 -0.56
C HIS A 160 26.90 -26.40 -0.80
N GLN A 161 26.70 -25.77 -1.95
CA GLN A 161 27.11 -24.39 -2.21
C GLN A 161 25.87 -23.58 -2.59
N ASP A 162 25.90 -22.29 -2.25
CA ASP A 162 24.79 -21.34 -2.40
C ASP A 162 24.97 -20.47 -3.66
N GLN A 163 25.35 -21.11 -4.77
CA GLN A 163 25.52 -20.43 -6.04
C GLN A 163 25.17 -21.31 -7.23
N ASP A 164 24.55 -20.66 -8.22
CA ASP A 164 24.23 -21.22 -9.53
C ASP A 164 25.49 -21.80 -10.22
N PRO A 165 25.53 -23.12 -10.49
CA PRO A 165 26.63 -23.79 -11.20
C PRO A 165 26.96 -23.19 -12.57
N ASP A 166 25.98 -22.57 -13.23
CA ASP A 166 26.16 -21.98 -14.56
C ASP A 166 26.75 -20.57 -14.50
N LYS A 167 26.96 -20.02 -13.30
CA LYS A 167 27.53 -18.69 -13.06
C LYS A 167 28.83 -18.79 -12.25
N PRO A 168 29.93 -19.24 -12.88
CA PRO A 168 31.22 -19.36 -12.21
C PRO A 168 31.78 -17.97 -11.89
N GLY A 169 32.29 -17.79 -10.66
CA GLY A 169 32.89 -16.52 -10.19
C GLY A 169 32.27 -16.01 -8.89
N PHE A 170 32.96 -15.11 -8.19
CA PHE A 170 32.48 -14.57 -6.92
C PHE A 170 31.23 -13.70 -7.10
N ARG A 171 30.13 -14.03 -6.41
CA ARG A 171 28.87 -13.28 -6.51
C ARG A 171 28.34 -12.82 -5.16
N CYS A 172 28.19 -13.73 -4.20
CA CYS A 172 27.65 -13.40 -2.88
C CYS A 172 28.71 -13.63 -1.80
N LEU A 173 28.86 -12.63 -0.94
CA LEU A 173 29.53 -12.79 0.34
C LEU A 173 28.47 -13.07 1.39
N GLN A 174 28.42 -14.31 1.87
CA GLN A 174 27.54 -14.67 2.95
C GLN A 174 28.18 -14.33 4.30
N GLY A 175 27.36 -14.14 5.31
CA GLY A 175 27.88 -13.99 6.67
C GLY A 175 26.89 -14.29 7.76
N LEU A 176 27.45 -14.56 8.94
CA LEU A 176 26.71 -14.75 10.17
C LEU A 176 27.48 -14.20 11.37
N VAL A 177 26.76 -13.58 12.28
CA VAL A 177 27.29 -13.10 13.55
C VAL A 177 27.10 -14.18 14.61
N ASN A 178 28.18 -14.55 15.28
CA ASN A 178 28.17 -15.52 16.36
C ASN A 178 27.98 -14.83 17.72
N LEU A 179 27.06 -15.31 18.56
CA LEU A 179 26.67 -14.63 19.80
C LEU A 179 27.06 -15.36 21.09
N LEU A 180 27.36 -16.66 21.00
CA LEU A 180 27.77 -17.50 22.13
C LEU A 180 29.13 -18.15 21.83
N PRO A 181 29.90 -18.61 22.84
CA PRO A 181 31.14 -19.33 22.58
C PRO A 181 30.90 -20.51 21.63
N ASN A 182 31.65 -20.60 20.54
CA ASN A 182 31.48 -21.65 19.54
C ASN A 182 32.81 -22.34 19.24
N GLY A 183 33.12 -23.37 20.05
CA GLY A 183 34.30 -24.21 19.87
C GLY A 183 34.05 -25.42 18.95
N PRO A 184 35.00 -26.38 18.91
CA PRO A 184 35.00 -27.47 17.94
C PRO A 184 33.79 -28.43 18.07
N ASN A 185 33.15 -28.48 19.24
CA ASN A 185 32.01 -29.37 19.51
C ASN A 185 30.66 -28.62 19.61
N ASP A 186 30.63 -27.30 19.47
CA ASP A 186 29.46 -26.48 19.81
C ASP A 186 28.51 -26.26 18.61
N GLY A 187 28.56 -27.14 17.60
CA GLY A 187 27.74 -27.02 16.39
C GLY A 187 28.07 -25.78 15.56
N GLY A 188 27.38 -25.55 14.44
CA GLY A 188 27.60 -24.37 13.58
C GLY A 188 28.23 -24.69 12.22
N LEU A 189 28.71 -23.65 11.55
CA LEU A 189 29.20 -23.73 10.16
C LEU A 189 30.46 -24.62 10.05
N ILE A 190 30.44 -25.53 9.09
CA ILE A 190 31.60 -26.27 8.57
C ILE A 190 31.78 -25.93 7.09
N VAL A 191 33.02 -25.76 6.67
CA VAL A 191 33.39 -25.34 5.30
C VAL A 191 34.47 -26.24 4.73
N ALA A 192 34.43 -26.50 3.42
CA ALA A 192 35.52 -27.14 2.70
C ALA A 192 36.53 -26.08 2.27
N LYS A 193 37.67 -26.00 2.97
CA LYS A 193 38.68 -24.96 2.74
C LYS A 193 39.19 -25.00 1.30
N GLY A 194 39.21 -23.83 0.66
CA GLY A 194 39.69 -23.67 -0.72
C GLY A 194 38.73 -24.18 -1.80
N GLY A 195 37.60 -24.80 -1.43
CA GLY A 195 36.67 -25.40 -2.39
C GLY A 195 36.01 -24.39 -3.34
N HIS A 196 35.93 -23.11 -2.96
CA HIS A 196 35.41 -22.04 -3.81
C HIS A 196 36.26 -21.80 -5.08
N LEU A 197 37.58 -22.03 -5.00
CA LEU A 197 38.50 -21.91 -6.14
C LEU A 197 38.28 -23.04 -7.15
N LEU A 198 37.84 -24.20 -6.67
CA LEU A 198 37.57 -25.39 -7.48
C LEU A 198 36.13 -25.46 -8.00
N SER A 199 35.24 -24.55 -7.60
CA SER A 199 33.80 -24.62 -7.89
C SER A 199 33.52 -24.76 -9.39
N LYS A 200 34.22 -24.01 -10.25
CA LYS A 200 34.04 -24.13 -11.70
C LYS A 200 34.47 -25.51 -12.23
N GLU A 201 35.67 -25.95 -11.85
CA GLU A 201 36.24 -27.23 -12.27
C GLU A 201 35.34 -28.40 -11.83
N PHE A 202 34.90 -28.36 -10.57
CA PHE A 202 33.94 -29.31 -10.02
C PHE A 202 32.68 -29.43 -10.90
N HIS A 203 32.06 -28.29 -11.26
CA HIS A 203 30.84 -28.31 -12.06
C HIS A 203 31.07 -28.72 -13.51
N ASP A 204 32.23 -28.46 -14.07
CA ASP A 204 32.58 -28.95 -15.41
C ASP A 204 32.78 -30.48 -15.40
N ASP A 205 33.44 -31.02 -14.38
CA ASP A 205 33.74 -32.45 -14.24
C ASP A 205 32.51 -33.32 -13.90
N ILE A 206 31.63 -32.80 -13.05
CA ILE A 206 30.49 -33.57 -12.53
C ILE A 206 29.29 -33.50 -13.49
N ARG A 207 29.16 -32.45 -14.31
CA ARG A 207 28.01 -32.23 -15.18
C ARG A 207 27.77 -33.40 -16.13
N GLY A 208 26.57 -33.98 -16.05
CA GLY A 208 26.18 -35.12 -16.88
C GLY A 208 26.77 -36.47 -16.43
N THR A 209 27.56 -36.51 -15.36
CA THR A 209 28.10 -37.75 -14.79
C THR A 209 27.24 -38.32 -13.65
N GLU A 210 26.33 -37.52 -13.10
CA GLU A 210 25.37 -37.92 -12.06
C GLU A 210 24.07 -37.10 -12.13
N GLU A 211 23.03 -37.58 -11.44
CA GLU A 211 21.77 -36.87 -11.29
C GLU A 211 21.88 -35.81 -10.18
N ARG A 212 21.49 -34.57 -10.51
CA ARG A 212 21.53 -33.44 -9.57
C ARG A 212 20.49 -33.62 -8.46
N ILE A 213 20.88 -33.35 -7.21
CA ILE A 213 19.93 -33.25 -6.09
C ILE A 213 18.90 -32.15 -6.41
N PRO A 214 17.58 -32.44 -6.39
CA PRO A 214 16.55 -31.45 -6.69
C PRO A 214 16.68 -30.20 -5.79
N ALA A 215 16.69 -29.04 -6.43
CA ALA A 215 16.82 -27.75 -5.78
C ALA A 215 15.57 -26.90 -6.06
N TRP A 216 15.12 -26.15 -5.06
CA TRP A 216 14.00 -25.21 -5.21
C TRP A 216 14.43 -23.89 -5.88
N THR A 217 15.73 -23.65 -6.01
CA THR A 217 16.34 -22.49 -6.67
C THR A 217 17.59 -22.91 -7.45
N PRO A 218 17.91 -22.27 -8.58
CA PRO A 218 19.17 -22.52 -9.28
C PRO A 218 20.40 -22.14 -8.43
N GLU A 219 20.25 -21.19 -7.49
CA GLU A 219 21.32 -20.70 -6.61
C GLU A 219 21.66 -21.65 -5.45
N TRP A 220 21.25 -22.91 -5.53
CA TRP A 220 21.58 -23.93 -4.55
C TRP A 220 22.04 -25.20 -5.27
N TYR A 221 23.16 -25.75 -4.84
CA TYR A 221 23.69 -27.01 -5.36
C TYR A 221 24.14 -27.92 -4.22
N GLY A 222 23.46 -29.05 -4.06
CA GLY A 222 23.82 -30.09 -3.10
C GLY A 222 24.86 -31.06 -3.67
N PHE A 223 25.82 -31.45 -2.84
CA PHE A 223 26.83 -32.45 -3.18
C PHE A 223 26.31 -33.86 -2.89
N THR A 224 26.42 -34.74 -3.89
CA THR A 224 26.20 -36.18 -3.74
C THR A 224 27.43 -36.85 -3.09
N ASP A 225 27.36 -38.15 -2.81
CA ASP A 225 28.51 -38.92 -2.33
C ASP A 225 29.70 -38.86 -3.32
N ARG A 226 29.44 -38.85 -4.63
CA ARG A 226 30.48 -38.71 -5.65
C ARG A 226 31.07 -37.30 -5.64
N GLY A 227 30.23 -36.27 -5.54
CA GLY A 227 30.70 -34.89 -5.42
C GLY A 227 31.55 -34.67 -4.15
N MET A 228 31.15 -35.27 -3.03
CA MET A 228 31.91 -35.26 -1.80
C MET A 228 33.27 -35.95 -1.94
N LYS A 229 33.31 -37.10 -2.64
CA LYS A 229 34.55 -37.81 -2.94
C LYS A 229 35.46 -37.00 -3.88
N TRP A 230 34.88 -36.31 -4.87
CA TRP A 230 35.64 -35.42 -5.76
C TRP A 230 36.35 -34.33 -4.94
N LEU A 231 35.65 -33.69 -4.00
CA LEU A 231 36.25 -32.68 -3.13
C LEU A 231 37.39 -33.26 -2.28
N GLU A 232 37.24 -34.48 -1.76
CA GLU A 232 38.28 -35.19 -1.02
C GLU A 232 39.52 -35.49 -1.91
N GLU A 233 39.31 -35.98 -3.13
CA GLU A 233 40.37 -36.27 -4.11
C GLU A 233 41.14 -35.01 -4.54
N HIS A 234 40.52 -33.82 -4.41
CA HIS A 234 41.13 -32.51 -4.68
C HIS A 234 41.66 -31.82 -3.41
N ASN A 235 41.85 -32.57 -2.32
CA ASN A 235 42.40 -32.11 -1.04
C ASN A 235 41.59 -31.00 -0.35
N CYS A 236 40.27 -30.92 -0.56
CA CYS A 236 39.42 -30.03 0.20
C CYS A 236 39.19 -30.59 1.62
N GLU A 237 39.78 -29.94 2.61
CA GLU A 237 39.58 -30.29 4.02
C GLU A 237 38.34 -29.61 4.61
N TRP A 238 37.49 -30.40 5.28
CA TRP A 238 36.31 -29.90 5.99
C TRP A 238 36.69 -29.38 7.38
N TYR A 239 36.49 -28.09 7.61
CA TYR A 239 36.87 -27.41 8.84
C TYR A 239 35.67 -26.83 9.57
N LYS A 240 35.52 -27.17 10.86
CA LYS A 240 34.51 -26.56 11.72
C LYS A 240 34.97 -25.17 12.11
N VAL A 241 34.25 -24.14 11.66
CA VAL A 241 34.63 -22.76 11.95
C VAL A 241 34.36 -22.47 13.43
N GLU A 242 35.39 -22.05 14.16
CA GLU A 242 35.31 -21.65 15.56
C GLU A 242 35.20 -20.13 15.67
N ALA A 243 34.41 -19.66 16.65
CA ALA A 243 34.13 -18.24 16.81
C ALA A 243 33.85 -17.88 18.28
N ASP A 244 34.30 -16.70 18.68
CA ASP A 244 33.98 -16.08 19.95
C ASP A 244 32.66 -15.28 19.86
N PRO A 245 32.00 -14.97 20.99
CA PRO A 245 30.87 -14.05 21.01
C PRO A 245 31.26 -12.69 20.41
N GLY A 246 30.53 -12.29 19.37
CA GLY A 246 30.70 -11.05 18.64
C GLY A 246 31.57 -11.15 17.38
N ASP A 247 32.15 -12.33 17.10
CA ASP A 247 32.83 -12.57 15.85
C ASP A 247 31.84 -12.63 14.68
N LEU A 248 32.24 -12.08 13.53
CA LEU A 248 31.53 -12.22 12.26
C LEU A 248 32.26 -13.28 11.43
N ILE A 249 31.54 -14.28 10.97
CA ILE A 249 32.03 -15.27 10.01
C ILE A 249 31.50 -14.86 8.64
N VAL A 250 32.37 -14.78 7.64
CA VAL A 250 32.00 -14.55 6.24
C VAL A 250 32.55 -15.65 5.35
N TRP A 251 31.85 -15.98 4.27
CA TRP A 251 32.30 -16.96 3.29
C TRP A 251 31.77 -16.68 1.89
N ASP A 252 32.52 -17.13 0.90
CA ASP A 252 32.12 -17.10 -0.50
C ASP A 252 30.98 -18.10 -0.73
N SER A 253 29.92 -17.69 -1.43
CA SER A 253 28.78 -18.56 -1.75
C SER A 253 29.14 -19.83 -2.54
N ARG A 254 30.32 -19.85 -3.18
CA ARG A 254 30.89 -21.04 -3.85
C ARG A 254 31.54 -22.03 -2.90
N THR A 255 31.91 -21.61 -1.69
CA THR A 255 32.58 -22.49 -0.71
C THR A 255 31.62 -23.60 -0.31
N PRO A 256 31.94 -24.89 -0.52
CA PRO A 256 31.11 -25.99 -0.05
C PRO A 256 30.99 -25.93 1.47
N HIS A 257 29.77 -25.98 1.98
CA HIS A 257 29.53 -25.79 3.41
C HIS A 257 28.26 -26.52 3.89
N TYR A 258 28.14 -26.67 5.21
CA TYR A 258 26.91 -27.08 5.87
C TYR A 258 26.91 -26.68 7.36
N ASN A 259 25.81 -26.96 8.07
CA ASN A 259 25.72 -26.76 9.51
C ASN A 259 25.78 -28.10 10.25
N VAL A 260 26.54 -28.17 11.33
CA VAL A 260 26.58 -29.35 12.22
C VAL A 260 25.85 -29.08 13.54
N PRO A 261 25.18 -30.08 14.14
CA PRO A 261 24.54 -29.91 15.44
C PRO A 261 25.56 -29.79 16.57
N VAL A 262 25.11 -29.24 17.70
CA VAL A 262 25.89 -29.19 18.94
C VAL A 262 26.10 -30.62 19.47
N LYS A 263 27.35 -30.94 19.80
CA LYS A 263 27.75 -32.17 20.51
C LYS A 263 28.31 -31.89 21.92
N GLY A 264 28.72 -30.64 22.16
CA GLY A 264 29.20 -30.15 23.45
C GLY A 264 28.08 -29.76 24.42
N THR A 265 28.45 -29.01 25.45
CA THR A 265 27.51 -28.53 26.47
C THR A 265 27.05 -27.10 26.26
N GLN A 266 27.60 -26.39 25.26
CA GLN A 266 27.28 -24.99 24.99
C GLN A 266 26.26 -24.85 23.86
N ASP A 267 25.24 -24.04 24.11
CA ASP A 267 24.32 -23.61 23.05
C ASP A 267 25.04 -22.65 22.08
N ARG A 268 24.54 -22.59 20.85
CA ARG A 268 25.08 -21.80 19.74
C ARG A 268 24.00 -20.93 19.14
N PHE A 269 24.12 -19.63 19.30
CA PHE A 269 23.21 -18.65 18.71
C PHE A 269 23.92 -17.83 17.65
N ALA A 270 23.24 -17.64 16.53
CA ALA A 270 23.76 -16.85 15.43
C ALA A 270 22.65 -16.12 14.68
N ILE A 271 23.04 -15.03 14.02
CA ILE A 271 22.17 -14.27 13.12
C ILE A 271 22.83 -14.23 11.75
N TYR A 272 22.09 -14.61 10.72
CA TYR A 272 22.57 -14.50 9.35
C TYR A 272 22.46 -13.04 8.88
N THR A 273 23.57 -12.52 8.34
CA THR A 273 23.72 -11.12 7.94
C THR A 273 24.53 -11.07 6.64
N CYS A 274 23.87 -11.28 5.51
CA CYS A 274 24.51 -11.19 4.19
C CYS A 274 24.22 -9.82 3.59
N PHE A 275 25.21 -9.21 2.95
CA PHE A 275 25.08 -7.88 2.37
C PHE A 275 25.49 -7.90 0.89
N MET A 276 24.94 -6.96 0.13
CA MET A 276 25.34 -6.73 -1.25
C MET A 276 25.32 -5.23 -1.55
N PRO A 277 26.10 -4.77 -2.54
CA PRO A 277 25.93 -3.44 -3.09
C PRO A 277 24.52 -3.27 -3.61
N VAL A 278 23.89 -2.16 -3.27
CA VAL A 278 22.55 -1.83 -3.78
C VAL A 278 22.50 -1.79 -5.32
N THR A 279 23.62 -1.42 -5.94
CA THR A 279 23.83 -1.33 -7.39
C THR A 279 23.69 -2.68 -8.09
N GLU A 280 23.80 -3.78 -7.35
CA GLU A 280 23.61 -5.14 -7.85
C GLU A 280 22.16 -5.63 -7.73
N ALA A 281 21.27 -4.86 -7.08
CA ALA A 281 19.85 -5.17 -7.00
C ALA A 281 19.08 -4.49 -8.14
N THR A 282 18.12 -5.20 -8.73
CA THR A 282 17.20 -4.62 -9.71
C THR A 282 16.11 -3.78 -9.01
N GLN A 283 15.34 -3.00 -9.77
CA GLN A 283 14.20 -2.27 -9.21
C GLN A 283 13.12 -3.21 -8.65
N GLU A 284 12.82 -4.29 -9.37
CA GLU A 284 11.89 -5.32 -8.91
C GLU A 284 12.36 -5.96 -7.59
N ASP A 285 13.68 -6.19 -7.47
CA ASP A 285 14.28 -6.66 -6.23
C ASP A 285 14.04 -5.67 -5.08
N LEU A 286 14.26 -4.37 -5.30
CA LEU A 286 14.07 -3.36 -4.26
C LEU A 286 12.59 -3.19 -3.86
N ILE A 287 11.65 -3.27 -4.81
CA ILE A 287 10.21 -3.27 -4.53
C ILE A 287 9.82 -4.48 -3.70
N ARG A 288 10.25 -5.67 -4.13
CA ARG A 288 10.01 -6.93 -3.43
C ARG A 288 10.62 -6.89 -2.02
N LYS A 289 11.84 -6.37 -1.90
CA LYS A 289 12.51 -6.20 -0.61
C LYS A 289 11.77 -5.24 0.32
N LYS A 290 11.25 -4.14 -0.21
CA LYS A 290 10.42 -3.19 0.53
C LYS A 290 9.16 -3.87 1.05
N ASP A 291 8.46 -4.63 0.22
CA ASP A 291 7.28 -5.42 0.64
C ASP A 291 7.65 -6.38 1.78
N ALA A 292 8.75 -7.14 1.63
CA ALA A 292 9.23 -8.05 2.67
C ALA A 292 9.51 -7.33 4.00
N PHE A 293 10.13 -6.14 3.93
CA PHE A 293 10.38 -5.31 5.10
C PHE A 293 9.08 -4.82 5.74
N GLU A 294 8.16 -4.22 4.98
CA GLU A 294 6.90 -3.66 5.47
C GLU A 294 6.00 -4.73 6.12
N ARG A 295 5.97 -5.93 5.54
CA ARG A 295 5.23 -7.10 6.05
C ARG A 295 5.99 -7.90 7.12
N ARG A 296 7.22 -7.52 7.45
CA ARG A 296 8.09 -8.18 8.45
C ARG A 296 8.32 -9.66 8.17
N VAL A 297 8.47 -10.04 6.90
CA VAL A 297 8.71 -11.42 6.48
C VAL A 297 10.18 -11.63 6.11
N GLY A 298 10.72 -12.78 6.49
CA GLY A 298 12.10 -13.13 6.18
C GLY A 298 12.38 -13.31 4.67
N THR A 299 13.64 -13.30 4.30
CA THR A 299 14.15 -13.62 2.97
C THR A 299 15.18 -14.74 3.06
N THR A 300 15.72 -15.15 1.93
CA THR A 300 16.92 -16.00 1.88
C THR A 300 18.19 -15.19 2.20
N HIS A 301 19.35 -15.84 2.18
CA HIS A 301 20.66 -15.18 2.29
C HIS A 301 20.92 -14.13 1.19
N TRP A 302 20.29 -14.24 0.02
CA TRP A 302 20.39 -13.23 -1.04
C TRP A 302 19.78 -11.88 -0.60
N PRO A 303 20.57 -10.79 -0.47
CA PRO A 303 20.08 -9.55 0.15
C PRO A 303 19.07 -8.77 -0.70
N ASN A 304 19.01 -9.04 -2.01
CA ASN A 304 18.03 -8.47 -2.94
C ASN A 304 16.61 -9.05 -2.78
N ALA A 305 16.38 -9.90 -1.77
CA ALA A 305 15.08 -10.51 -1.50
C ALA A 305 14.50 -11.30 -2.69
N ARG A 306 15.37 -11.98 -3.47
CA ARG A 306 14.97 -12.81 -4.62
C ARG A 306 13.82 -13.77 -4.28
N HIS A 307 13.83 -14.29 -3.06
CA HIS A 307 12.75 -15.08 -2.50
C HIS A 307 12.36 -14.53 -1.12
N ILE A 308 11.04 -14.41 -0.91
CA ILE A 308 10.43 -14.00 0.35
C ILE A 308 9.82 -15.22 1.02
N GLY A 309 10.02 -15.33 2.33
CA GLY A 309 9.39 -16.33 3.18
C GLY A 309 7.98 -15.95 3.63
N SER A 310 7.55 -16.53 4.74
CA SER A 310 6.29 -16.21 5.38
C SER A 310 6.45 -16.26 6.90
N ASN A 311 5.59 -15.55 7.63
CA ASN A 311 5.52 -15.67 9.08
C ASN A 311 4.68 -16.85 9.56
N GLU A 312 4.15 -17.67 8.63
CA GLU A 312 3.40 -18.86 8.96
C GLU A 312 4.32 -19.94 9.54
N ALA A 313 3.96 -20.44 10.71
CA ALA A 313 4.60 -21.59 11.34
C ALA A 313 3.58 -22.73 11.47
N LYS A 314 4.02 -23.97 11.28
CA LYS A 314 3.17 -25.16 11.44
C LYS A 314 3.73 -26.08 12.52
N ARG A 315 2.91 -26.36 13.53
CA ARG A 315 3.18 -27.35 14.58
C ARG A 315 2.32 -28.57 14.30
N ASN A 316 2.94 -29.73 14.12
CA ASN A 316 2.25 -30.99 13.83
C ASN A 316 1.28 -30.89 12.63
N GLY A 317 1.69 -30.18 11.58
CA GLY A 317 0.91 -29.99 10.35
C GLY A 317 -0.22 -28.96 10.42
N LYS A 318 -0.49 -28.35 11.58
CA LYS A 318 -1.49 -27.29 11.78
C LYS A 318 -0.80 -25.93 12.01
N PRO A 319 -1.44 -24.80 11.69
CA PRO A 319 -0.93 -23.48 12.08
C PRO A 319 -0.58 -23.45 13.56
N ASP A 320 0.62 -22.94 13.89
CA ASP A 320 1.04 -22.85 15.27
C ASP A 320 0.20 -21.81 16.02
N HIS A 321 -0.32 -22.19 17.18
CA HIS A 321 -1.20 -21.37 18.01
C HIS A 321 -0.54 -20.11 18.60
N VAL A 322 0.79 -20.04 18.60
CA VAL A 322 1.57 -18.87 19.06
C VAL A 322 2.19 -18.08 17.90
N VAL A 323 1.65 -18.21 16.68
CA VAL A 323 2.14 -17.47 15.51
C VAL A 323 2.08 -15.96 15.75
N ARG A 324 3.10 -15.26 15.26
CA ARG A 324 3.18 -13.79 15.26
C ARG A 324 3.38 -13.31 13.83
N ASP A 325 2.61 -12.34 13.41
CA ASP A 325 2.77 -11.67 12.12
C ASP A 325 3.83 -10.56 12.17
N ARG A 326 4.18 -10.10 13.38
CA ARG A 326 5.15 -9.04 13.66
C ARG A 326 6.14 -9.45 14.76
N PRO A 327 7.35 -8.84 14.82
CA PRO A 327 8.31 -9.10 15.89
C PRO A 327 7.75 -8.72 17.27
N LEU A 328 8.28 -9.34 18.32
CA LEU A 328 7.97 -9.00 19.72
C LEU A 328 8.31 -7.53 20.01
N HIS A 329 9.44 -7.06 19.49
CA HIS A 329 9.84 -5.66 19.58
C HIS A 329 10.10 -5.10 18.19
N GLU A 330 9.30 -4.11 17.79
CA GLU A 330 9.49 -3.41 16.52
C GLU A 330 10.85 -2.68 16.48
N PRO A 331 11.59 -2.77 15.35
CA PRO A 331 12.88 -2.14 15.22
C PRO A 331 12.76 -0.61 15.13
N GLN A 332 13.54 0.07 15.97
CA GLN A 332 13.80 1.51 15.82
C GLN A 332 15.08 1.69 15.00
N LEU A 333 14.91 1.88 13.69
CA LEU A 333 16.05 1.94 12.77
C LEU A 333 16.75 3.30 12.85
N ASN A 334 18.06 3.29 13.09
CA ASN A 334 18.92 4.43 12.82
C ASN A 334 19.14 4.58 11.30
N GLU A 335 19.74 5.68 10.86
CA GLU A 335 19.94 5.97 9.42
C GLU A 335 20.63 4.82 8.68
N ARG A 336 21.70 4.26 9.26
CA ARG A 336 22.44 3.14 8.67
C ARG A 336 21.54 1.91 8.53
N ALA A 337 20.86 1.50 9.61
CA ALA A 337 19.95 0.35 9.59
C ALA A 337 18.80 0.55 8.59
N PHE A 338 18.32 1.78 8.45
CA PHE A 338 17.29 2.14 7.47
C PHE A 338 17.80 2.01 6.02
N LYS A 339 19.02 2.46 5.70
CA LYS A 339 19.64 2.26 4.36
C LYS A 339 19.73 0.78 3.98
N LEU A 340 20.11 -0.08 4.93
CA LEU A 340 20.22 -1.52 4.72
C LEU A 340 18.90 -2.19 4.32
N THR A 341 17.74 -1.57 4.59
CA THR A 341 16.43 -2.07 4.13
C THR A 341 16.25 -2.00 2.61
N GLY A 342 17.01 -1.14 1.92
CA GLY A 342 16.81 -0.78 0.51
C GLY A 342 15.80 0.35 0.28
N ASN A 343 15.12 0.85 1.33
CA ASN A 343 14.06 1.85 1.20
C ASN A 343 14.56 3.26 0.84
N THR A 344 15.73 3.67 1.36
CA THR A 344 16.30 5.00 1.06
C THR A 344 16.66 5.11 -0.41
N ILE A 345 17.18 4.04 -0.99
CA ILE A 345 17.64 3.99 -2.37
C ILE A 345 16.51 3.68 -3.33
N PHE A 346 15.45 2.96 -2.90
CA PHE A 346 14.17 3.03 -3.62
C PHE A 346 13.73 4.50 -3.78
N ASN A 347 13.77 5.32 -2.72
CA ASN A 347 13.40 6.73 -2.83
C ASN A 347 14.39 7.56 -3.67
N GLU A 348 15.69 7.25 -3.66
CA GLU A 348 16.73 7.98 -4.43
C GLU A 348 16.85 7.53 -5.89
N ILE A 349 16.72 6.24 -6.19
CA ILE A 349 16.60 5.69 -7.55
C ILE A 349 15.26 6.10 -8.16
N THR A 350 14.18 6.14 -7.38
CA THR A 350 12.92 6.76 -7.82
C THR A 350 13.16 8.24 -8.14
N LYS A 351 13.91 9.00 -7.30
CA LYS A 351 14.33 10.37 -7.63
C LYS A 351 15.28 10.49 -8.85
N SER A 352 16.10 9.47 -9.13
CA SER A 352 17.13 9.50 -10.18
C SER A 352 16.61 9.01 -11.54
N ILE A 353 15.69 8.05 -11.55
CA ILE A 353 15.04 7.51 -12.75
C ILE A 353 13.81 8.35 -13.11
N MET A 354 13.06 8.86 -12.12
CA MET A 354 12.14 9.98 -12.33
C MET A 354 12.98 11.25 -12.40
N GLY A 355 13.73 11.44 -13.50
CA GLY A 355 14.68 12.54 -13.68
C GLY A 355 14.13 13.82 -13.06
N SER A 356 14.87 14.35 -12.06
CA SER A 356 14.47 15.41 -11.12
C SER A 356 13.04 15.90 -11.36
N LEU A 357 12.03 15.18 -10.82
CA LEU A 357 10.63 15.62 -10.92
C LEU A 357 10.63 17.14 -10.67
N PRO A 358 10.15 17.93 -11.64
CA PRO A 358 10.34 19.37 -11.58
C PRO A 358 9.67 19.87 -10.31
N ASP A 359 10.26 20.88 -9.68
CA ASP A 359 9.56 21.58 -8.63
C ASP A 359 8.33 22.27 -9.25
N LEU A 360 7.16 21.73 -8.93
CA LEU A 360 5.86 22.20 -9.41
C LEU A 360 5.15 22.97 -8.31
N HIS A 361 4.68 24.16 -8.63
CA HIS A 361 3.67 24.84 -7.81
C HIS A 361 2.27 24.53 -8.35
N ILE A 362 1.47 23.87 -7.52
CA ILE A 362 0.11 23.46 -7.82
C ILE A 362 -0.85 24.37 -7.04
N VAL A 363 -1.75 25.05 -7.74
CA VAL A 363 -2.79 25.90 -7.16
C VAL A 363 -4.14 25.21 -7.31
N ILE A 364 -4.78 24.91 -6.19
CA ILE A 364 -6.10 24.28 -6.13
C ILE A 364 -7.12 25.35 -5.75
N VAL A 365 -8.10 25.60 -6.61
CA VAL A 365 -9.16 26.58 -6.38
C VAL A 365 -10.38 25.84 -5.84
N GLY A 366 -10.66 25.98 -4.55
CA GLY A 366 -11.74 25.32 -3.82
C GLY A 366 -11.24 24.37 -2.73
N GLY A 367 -11.68 24.59 -1.49
CA GLY A 367 -11.36 23.80 -0.30
C GLY A 367 -12.42 22.76 0.07
N GLY A 368 -13.24 22.32 -0.89
CA GLY A 368 -14.19 21.21 -0.71
C GLY A 368 -13.50 19.84 -0.72
N ILE A 369 -14.30 18.76 -0.65
CA ILE A 369 -13.78 17.38 -0.67
C ILE A 369 -12.88 17.10 -1.88
N ALA A 370 -13.29 17.53 -3.09
CA ALA A 370 -12.49 17.34 -4.30
C ALA A 370 -11.11 18.02 -4.21
N GLY A 371 -11.07 19.28 -3.78
CA GLY A 371 -9.83 20.05 -3.67
C GLY A 371 -8.91 19.53 -2.57
N LEU A 372 -9.46 19.23 -1.38
CA LEU A 372 -8.65 18.72 -0.27
C LEU A 372 -8.16 17.29 -0.51
N ALA A 373 -8.98 16.42 -1.10
CA ALA A 373 -8.52 15.08 -1.49
C ALA A 373 -7.41 15.16 -2.54
N THR A 374 -7.53 16.05 -3.53
CA THR A 374 -6.48 16.29 -4.52
C THR A 374 -5.22 16.84 -3.88
N ALA A 375 -5.36 17.74 -2.89
CA ALA A 375 -4.23 18.26 -2.12
C ALA A 375 -3.50 17.14 -1.38
N CYS A 376 -4.22 16.22 -0.72
CA CYS A 376 -3.64 15.03 -0.09
C CYS A 376 -2.95 14.11 -1.10
N ALA A 377 -3.64 13.77 -2.20
CA ALA A 377 -3.16 12.86 -3.22
C ALA A 377 -1.87 13.36 -3.89
N LEU A 378 -1.72 14.68 -4.03
CA LEU A 378 -0.59 15.29 -4.72
C LEU A 378 0.62 15.56 -3.85
N ARG A 379 0.56 15.36 -2.53
CA ARG A 379 1.70 15.68 -1.65
C ARG A 379 2.95 14.92 -2.08
N HIS A 380 4.03 15.67 -2.29
CA HIS A 380 5.34 15.14 -2.68
C HIS A 380 6.44 16.15 -2.29
N PRO A 381 7.68 15.72 -2.01
CA PRO A 381 8.78 16.65 -1.71
C PRO A 381 9.04 17.74 -2.77
N ASN A 382 8.78 17.44 -4.05
CA ASN A 382 8.96 18.35 -5.18
C ASN A 382 7.68 19.12 -5.59
N ARG A 383 6.64 19.08 -4.77
CA ARG A 383 5.39 19.80 -5.05
C ARG A 383 5.12 20.81 -3.95
N ARG A 384 4.97 22.07 -4.34
CA ARG A 384 4.40 23.11 -3.48
C ARG A 384 2.92 23.19 -3.82
N ILE A 385 2.03 23.06 -2.84
CA ILE A 385 0.58 23.03 -3.07
C ILE A 385 -0.05 24.19 -2.30
N THR A 386 -0.84 25.00 -2.98
CA THR A 386 -1.64 26.07 -2.38
C THR A 386 -3.12 25.81 -2.66
N VAL A 387 -3.95 25.70 -1.63
CA VAL A 387 -5.41 25.63 -1.74
C VAL A 387 -5.99 27.01 -1.46
N LEU A 388 -6.80 27.53 -2.38
CA LEU A 388 -7.49 28.82 -2.26
C LEU A 388 -8.98 28.54 -2.00
N GLU A 389 -9.47 28.91 -0.82
CA GLU A 389 -10.87 28.74 -0.42
C GLU A 389 -11.52 30.09 -0.12
N ARG A 390 -12.69 30.33 -0.71
CA ARG A 390 -13.43 31.59 -0.56
C ARG A 390 -13.97 31.83 0.86
N SER A 391 -14.36 30.76 1.56
CA SER A 391 -14.94 30.88 2.90
C SER A 391 -13.87 31.16 3.95
N ARG A 392 -14.17 32.04 4.91
CA ARG A 392 -13.29 32.30 6.08
C ARG A 392 -13.33 31.18 7.12
N LEU A 393 -14.41 30.41 7.11
CA LEU A 393 -14.59 29.24 7.96
C LEU A 393 -14.91 28.08 7.02
N LEU A 394 -14.16 26.98 7.09
CA LEU A 394 -14.51 25.72 6.41
C LEU A 394 -15.75 25.12 7.08
N ARG A 395 -16.89 25.79 6.92
CA ARG A 395 -18.20 25.43 7.46
C ARG A 395 -19.14 25.29 6.27
N GLU A 396 -19.39 24.06 5.88
CA GLU A 396 -20.54 23.72 5.05
C GLU A 396 -21.70 23.24 5.93
N VAL A 397 -22.93 23.37 5.46
CA VAL A 397 -24.11 22.81 6.13
C VAL A 397 -24.05 21.28 6.05
N GLY A 398 -24.23 20.63 7.20
CA GLY A 398 -24.03 19.19 7.34
C GLY A 398 -25.00 18.35 6.49
N ALA A 399 -24.45 17.32 5.85
CA ALA A 399 -25.18 16.20 5.26
C ALA A 399 -24.35 14.92 5.43
N LEU A 400 -24.98 13.76 5.31
CA LEU A 400 -24.22 12.52 5.16
C LEU A 400 -23.74 12.39 3.71
N ILE A 401 -22.52 11.87 3.57
CA ILE A 401 -21.90 11.60 2.28
C ILE A 401 -21.32 10.19 2.31
N SER A 402 -21.38 9.48 1.19
CA SER A 402 -20.83 8.13 1.09
C SER A 402 -19.62 8.10 0.17
N LEU A 403 -18.56 7.45 0.64
CA LEU A 403 -17.49 6.96 -0.21
C LEU A 403 -17.80 5.51 -0.57
N GLN A 404 -17.91 5.25 -1.86
CA GLN A 404 -18.16 3.93 -2.43
C GLN A 404 -16.83 3.16 -2.55
N PRO A 405 -16.83 1.82 -2.71
CA PRO A 405 -15.62 1.01 -2.70
C PRO A 405 -14.49 1.51 -3.63
N ASN A 406 -14.84 2.05 -4.80
CA ASN A 406 -13.90 2.70 -5.72
C ASN A 406 -13.09 3.83 -5.08
N ALA A 407 -13.74 4.69 -4.30
CA ALA A 407 -13.07 5.79 -3.59
C ALA A 407 -12.41 5.32 -2.29
N SER A 408 -13.06 4.44 -1.53
CA SER A 408 -12.52 3.90 -0.28
C SER A 408 -11.17 3.22 -0.50
N LYS A 409 -11.04 2.38 -1.54
CA LYS A 409 -9.77 1.74 -1.92
C LYS A 409 -8.65 2.75 -2.19
N ILE A 410 -8.96 3.79 -2.94
CA ILE A 410 -7.99 4.84 -3.31
C ILE A 410 -7.51 5.56 -2.05
N ILE A 411 -8.43 5.98 -1.19
CA ILE A 411 -8.08 6.71 0.04
C ILE A 411 -7.25 5.84 0.98
N THR A 412 -7.55 4.56 1.12
CA THR A 412 -6.75 3.63 1.93
C THR A 412 -5.29 3.55 1.42
N LYS A 413 -5.07 3.58 0.09
CA LYS A 413 -3.71 3.63 -0.48
C LYS A 413 -2.93 4.88 -0.08
N TRP A 414 -3.63 6.00 0.21
CA TRP A 414 -3.02 7.25 0.69
C TRP A 414 -2.68 7.25 2.19
N LYS A 415 -3.03 6.18 2.93
CA LYS A 415 -2.71 5.99 4.36
C LYS A 415 -3.22 7.15 5.24
N LEU A 416 -4.43 7.64 4.94
CA LEU A 416 -5.06 8.74 5.67
C LEU A 416 -5.89 8.29 6.88
N ASP A 417 -5.88 6.98 7.20
CA ASP A 417 -6.68 6.38 8.28
C ASP A 417 -6.55 7.13 9.63
N PRO A 418 -5.35 7.54 10.09
CA PRO A 418 -5.22 8.28 11.36
C PRO A 418 -5.99 9.59 11.42
N PHE A 419 -6.29 10.20 10.27
CA PHE A 419 -7.10 11.42 10.18
C PHE A 419 -8.57 11.10 9.97
N LEU A 420 -8.88 10.11 9.14
CA LEU A 420 -10.26 9.77 8.78
C LEU A 420 -11.03 9.13 9.93
N GLU A 421 -10.37 8.45 10.85
CA GLU A 421 -11.00 7.94 12.08
C GLU A 421 -11.63 9.06 12.92
N SER A 422 -11.03 10.26 12.91
CA SER A 422 -11.58 11.44 13.61
C SER A 422 -12.92 11.92 13.03
N ALA A 423 -13.26 11.50 11.82
CA ALA A 423 -14.54 11.79 11.18
C ALA A 423 -15.65 10.80 11.56
N GLU A 424 -15.37 9.87 12.49
CA GLU A 424 -16.28 8.84 12.98
C GLU A 424 -17.00 8.09 11.83
N PRO A 425 -16.24 7.46 10.92
CA PRO A 425 -16.79 6.76 9.76
C PRO A 425 -17.78 5.67 10.18
N GLN A 426 -18.81 5.48 9.36
CA GLN A 426 -19.77 4.39 9.52
C GLN A 426 -19.69 3.46 8.31
N ILE A 427 -19.28 2.21 8.51
CA ILE A 427 -19.29 1.20 7.47
C ILE A 427 -20.75 0.82 7.17
N ASP A 428 -21.17 0.96 5.92
CA ASP A 428 -22.51 0.59 5.48
C ASP A 428 -22.56 -0.90 5.11
N GLN A 429 -23.49 -1.62 5.71
CA GLN A 429 -23.64 -3.07 5.59
C GLN A 429 -24.72 -3.48 4.58
N GLY A 430 -25.44 -2.52 4.00
CA GLY A 430 -26.42 -2.84 2.97
C GLY A 430 -27.41 -1.74 2.67
N PHE A 431 -28.21 -1.99 1.65
CA PHE A 431 -29.25 -1.10 1.17
C PHE A 431 -30.63 -1.76 1.26
N ARG A 432 -31.61 -1.08 1.85
CA ARG A 432 -33.00 -1.55 1.92
C ARG A 432 -33.93 -0.60 1.19
N ILE A 433 -34.92 -1.17 0.51
CA ILE A 433 -35.96 -0.43 -0.20
C ILE A 433 -37.30 -0.86 0.36
N PHE A 434 -38.05 0.10 0.88
CA PHE A 434 -39.45 -0.04 1.29
C PHE A 434 -40.36 0.75 0.35
N ASP A 435 -41.60 0.31 0.20
CA ASP A 435 -42.64 1.13 -0.41
C ASP A 435 -43.20 2.15 0.60
N ALA A 436 -44.09 3.03 0.13
CA ALA A 436 -44.73 4.04 0.98
C ALA A 436 -45.60 3.43 2.09
N ASP A 437 -46.02 2.16 2.01
CA ASP A 437 -46.76 1.49 3.09
C ASP A 437 -45.84 0.86 4.16
N GLY A 438 -44.52 0.98 3.98
CA GLY A 438 -43.52 0.43 4.90
C GLY A 438 -43.26 -1.06 4.71
N LYS A 439 -43.64 -1.64 3.57
CA LYS A 439 -43.33 -3.03 3.24
C LYS A 439 -41.97 -3.11 2.54
N LEU A 440 -41.15 -4.07 2.96
CA LEU A 440 -39.84 -4.32 2.34
C LEU A 440 -40.04 -4.82 0.90
N VAL A 441 -39.50 -4.08 -0.06
CA VAL A 441 -39.50 -4.40 -1.49
C VAL A 441 -38.22 -5.14 -1.85
N ARG A 442 -37.07 -4.68 -1.36
CA ARG A 442 -35.76 -5.25 -1.66
C ARG A 442 -34.75 -4.99 -0.55
N GLU A 443 -33.89 -5.96 -0.27
CA GLU A 443 -32.70 -5.78 0.56
C GLU A 443 -31.46 -6.26 -0.21
N LEU A 444 -30.40 -5.47 -0.15
CA LEU A 444 -29.12 -5.70 -0.80
C LEU A 444 -28.03 -5.64 0.29
N PRO A 445 -27.65 -6.77 0.90
CA PRO A 445 -26.55 -6.78 1.85
C PRO A 445 -25.23 -6.49 1.13
N PHE A 446 -24.38 -5.66 1.72
CA PHE A 446 -23.02 -5.46 1.26
C PHE A 446 -22.10 -6.46 1.96
N GLN A 447 -21.38 -7.26 1.17
CA GLN A 447 -20.36 -8.14 1.72
C GLN A 447 -19.08 -7.34 1.98
N LYS A 448 -18.53 -7.50 3.20
CA LYS A 448 -17.30 -6.81 3.59
C LYS A 448 -16.17 -7.11 2.61
N GLY A 449 -15.56 -6.07 2.06
CA GLY A 449 -14.44 -6.17 1.12
C GLY A 449 -14.77 -6.77 -0.25
N GLN A 450 -16.06 -6.91 -0.63
CA GLN A 450 -16.47 -7.54 -1.90
C GLN A 450 -15.78 -6.96 -3.14
N PHE A 451 -15.54 -5.65 -3.13
CA PHE A 451 -14.86 -4.92 -4.20
C PHE A 451 -13.50 -4.38 -3.78
N GLY A 452 -12.86 -5.02 -2.79
CA GLY A 452 -11.57 -4.61 -2.22
C GLY A 452 -11.64 -3.49 -1.16
N ALA A 453 -12.80 -2.85 -0.98
CA ALA A 453 -13.10 -1.97 0.15
C ALA A 453 -14.61 -1.92 0.44
N ASP A 454 -14.96 -1.34 1.58
CA ASP A 454 -16.34 -1.15 2.02
C ASP A 454 -16.90 0.21 1.56
N ARG A 455 -18.23 0.31 1.47
CA ARG A 455 -18.93 1.59 1.39
C ARG A 455 -18.93 2.24 2.78
N VAL A 456 -18.46 3.48 2.87
CA VAL A 456 -18.32 4.18 4.15
C VAL A 456 -19.09 5.51 4.12
N LEU A 457 -19.92 5.72 5.14
CA LEU A 457 -20.68 6.95 5.36
C LEU A 457 -19.91 7.88 6.29
N TYR A 458 -19.88 9.16 5.95
CA TYR A 458 -19.28 10.22 6.74
C TYR A 458 -20.26 11.37 6.93
N HIS A 459 -20.11 12.10 8.03
CA HIS A 459 -20.59 13.47 8.07
C HIS A 459 -19.69 14.31 7.14
N ARG A 460 -20.29 15.04 6.20
CA ARG A 460 -19.56 15.73 5.13
C ARG A 460 -18.49 16.70 5.66
N GLN A 461 -18.84 17.48 6.67
CA GLN A 461 -17.91 18.43 7.29
C GLN A 461 -16.76 17.71 8.01
N ASP A 462 -17.04 16.56 8.63
CA ASP A 462 -16.04 15.82 9.40
C ASP A 462 -15.01 15.20 8.44
N LEU A 463 -15.47 14.66 7.30
CA LEU A 463 -14.60 14.19 6.22
C LEU A 463 -13.76 15.34 5.62
N GLN A 464 -14.38 16.49 5.34
CA GLN A 464 -13.67 17.67 4.83
C GLN A 464 -12.58 18.12 5.81
N SER A 465 -12.90 18.21 7.10
CA SER A 465 -11.94 18.57 8.15
C SER A 465 -10.83 17.54 8.29
N ALA A 466 -11.14 16.24 8.23
CA ALA A 466 -10.13 15.19 8.27
C ALA A 466 -9.15 15.28 7.09
N LEU A 467 -9.66 15.50 5.87
CA LEU A 467 -8.82 15.74 4.68
C LEU A 467 -7.98 17.01 4.81
N GLY A 468 -8.56 18.11 5.32
CA GLY A 468 -7.84 19.36 5.57
C GLY A 468 -6.69 19.17 6.57
N ASN A 469 -6.96 18.48 7.69
CA ASN A 469 -5.96 18.16 8.70
C ASN A 469 -4.84 17.26 8.14
N ALA A 470 -5.20 16.27 7.32
CA ALA A 470 -4.25 15.40 6.65
C ALA A 470 -3.37 16.18 5.65
N ALA A 471 -3.97 17.12 4.91
CA ALA A 471 -3.28 17.94 3.92
C ALA A 471 -2.22 18.86 4.55
N VAL A 472 -2.43 19.38 5.76
CA VAL A 472 -1.48 20.28 6.45
C VAL A 472 -0.54 19.58 7.43
N SER A 473 -0.74 18.29 7.69
CA SER A 473 0.06 17.55 8.68
C SER A 473 1.49 17.28 8.21
N GLU A 474 2.46 17.29 9.12
CA GLU A 474 3.83 16.81 8.86
C GLU A 474 3.93 15.27 8.87
N LEU A 475 2.89 14.57 9.35
CA LEU A 475 2.88 13.11 9.48
C LEU A 475 2.59 12.38 8.15
N THR A 476 2.04 13.09 7.17
CA THR A 476 1.74 12.55 5.83
C THR A 476 2.93 12.80 4.89
N GLN A 477 3.11 11.94 3.88
CA GLN A 477 4.26 12.04 2.98
C GLN A 477 4.26 13.35 2.18
N GLY A 478 5.44 13.90 1.87
CA GLY A 478 5.59 15.15 1.12
C GLY A 478 5.44 16.43 1.96
N LYS A 479 5.51 17.60 1.31
CA LYS A 479 5.41 18.91 1.96
C LYS A 479 3.96 19.18 2.44
N PRO A 480 3.76 19.79 3.63
CA PRO A 480 2.46 20.32 4.03
C PRO A 480 1.87 21.28 2.99
N VAL A 481 0.55 21.22 2.85
CA VAL A 481 -0.22 22.07 1.94
C VAL A 481 -0.46 23.45 2.59
N ASP A 482 -0.31 24.52 1.81
CA ASP A 482 -0.70 25.87 2.21
C ASP A 482 -2.18 26.09 1.91
N ILE A 483 -3.03 26.05 2.94
CA ILE A 483 -4.47 26.29 2.80
C ILE A 483 -4.79 27.74 3.17
N ARG A 484 -5.22 28.53 2.19
CA ARG A 484 -5.58 29.93 2.34
C ARG A 484 -7.10 30.11 2.25
N THR A 485 -7.71 30.51 3.37
CA THR A 485 -9.14 30.80 3.48
C THR A 485 -9.43 32.28 3.21
N GLY A 486 -10.70 32.62 2.95
CA GLY A 486 -11.09 33.99 2.61
C GLY A 486 -10.52 34.49 1.27
N CYS A 487 -10.10 33.58 0.39
CA CYS A 487 -9.49 33.89 -0.90
C CYS A 487 -10.49 33.58 -2.02
N GLN A 488 -11.29 34.56 -2.42
CA GLN A 488 -12.23 34.39 -3.53
C GLN A 488 -11.51 34.62 -4.87
N VAL A 489 -11.56 33.62 -5.75
CA VAL A 489 -11.03 33.73 -7.11
C VAL A 489 -12.00 34.51 -7.99
N ALA A 490 -11.50 35.56 -8.64
CA ALA A 490 -12.25 36.42 -9.55
C ALA A 490 -12.06 36.02 -11.02
N SER A 491 -10.85 35.65 -11.42
CA SER A 491 -10.54 35.24 -12.80
C SER A 491 -9.27 34.39 -12.87
N ILE A 492 -9.10 33.68 -13.99
CA ILE A 492 -7.96 32.79 -14.24
C ILE A 492 -7.47 32.98 -15.67
N ASP A 493 -6.16 33.10 -15.83
CA ASP A 493 -5.46 32.90 -17.10
C ASP A 493 -4.96 31.45 -17.15
N CYS A 494 -5.63 30.63 -17.95
CA CYS A 494 -5.36 29.20 -18.01
C CYS A 494 -4.03 28.87 -18.69
N ASP A 495 -3.56 29.70 -19.63
CA ASP A 495 -2.37 29.44 -20.42
C ASP A 495 -1.10 29.86 -19.65
N GLU A 496 -1.15 31.03 -19.02
CA GLU A 496 -0.07 31.54 -18.16
C GLU A 496 -0.04 30.91 -16.76
N GLY A 497 -1.13 30.24 -16.35
CA GLY A 497 -1.24 29.64 -15.03
C GLY A 497 -1.35 30.69 -13.92
N VAL A 498 -2.20 31.70 -14.09
CA VAL A 498 -2.37 32.79 -13.11
C VAL A 498 -3.80 32.84 -12.59
N VAL A 499 -3.95 32.74 -11.27
CA VAL A 499 -5.21 32.94 -10.54
C VAL A 499 -5.24 34.35 -9.97
N THR A 500 -6.28 35.12 -10.27
CA THR A 500 -6.49 36.47 -9.70
C THR A 500 -7.60 36.43 -8.66
N LEU A 501 -7.28 36.86 -7.44
CA LEU A 501 -8.24 37.00 -6.34
C LEU A 501 -9.05 38.29 -6.45
N ASP A 502 -10.19 38.35 -5.77
CA ASP A 502 -11.03 39.56 -5.66
C ASP A 502 -10.29 40.75 -5.00
N SER A 503 -9.30 40.46 -4.16
CA SER A 503 -8.37 41.44 -3.59
C SER A 503 -7.42 42.08 -4.62
N GLY A 504 -7.33 41.50 -5.83
CA GLY A 504 -6.36 41.85 -6.87
C GLY A 504 -5.02 41.11 -6.78
N GLU A 505 -4.80 40.28 -5.75
CA GLU A 505 -3.62 39.43 -5.66
C GLU A 505 -3.58 38.41 -6.80
N LYS A 506 -2.38 38.19 -7.36
CA LYS A 506 -2.13 37.18 -8.38
C LYS A 506 -1.31 36.02 -7.80
N VAL A 507 -1.85 34.81 -7.92
CA VAL A 507 -1.20 33.57 -7.52
C VAL A 507 -0.84 32.79 -8.78
N HIS A 508 0.46 32.60 -9.02
CA HIS A 508 0.96 31.83 -10.15
C HIS A 508 0.98 30.34 -9.81
N GLY A 509 0.80 29.45 -10.78
CA GLY A 509 0.93 28.01 -10.63
C GLY A 509 1.40 27.35 -11.91
N ASP A 510 2.25 26.32 -11.79
CA ASP A 510 2.60 25.44 -12.91
C ASP A 510 1.43 24.53 -13.29
N VAL A 511 0.54 24.25 -12.33
CA VAL A 511 -0.74 23.53 -12.52
C VAL A 511 -1.84 24.26 -11.75
N ILE A 512 -3.00 24.47 -12.37
CA ILE A 512 -4.21 24.97 -11.72
C ILE A 512 -5.27 23.88 -11.73
N ILE A 513 -5.87 23.62 -10.56
CA ILE A 513 -6.94 22.63 -10.40
C ILE A 513 -8.20 23.36 -9.95
N GLY A 514 -9.20 23.43 -10.83
CA GLY A 514 -10.52 23.98 -10.55
C GLY A 514 -11.40 22.97 -9.82
N ALA A 515 -11.56 23.16 -8.52
CA ALA A 515 -12.37 22.35 -7.61
C ALA A 515 -13.42 23.22 -6.87
N ASP A 516 -13.85 24.31 -7.49
CA ASP A 516 -14.72 25.37 -6.95
C ASP A 516 -16.22 25.09 -7.13
N GLY A 517 -16.57 23.84 -7.39
CA GLY A 517 -17.91 23.29 -7.32
C GLY A 517 -18.85 23.72 -8.46
N ILE A 518 -20.15 23.49 -8.27
CA ILE A 518 -21.15 23.64 -9.34
C ILE A 518 -21.26 25.07 -9.90
N HIS A 519 -20.86 26.10 -9.14
CA HIS A 519 -20.83 27.51 -9.57
C HIS A 519 -19.44 27.97 -10.02
N SER A 520 -18.62 27.05 -10.52
CA SER A 520 -17.22 27.27 -10.86
C SER A 520 -16.96 28.49 -11.76
N VAL A 521 -16.09 29.38 -11.29
CA VAL A 521 -15.49 30.46 -12.09
C VAL A 521 -14.42 29.88 -13.00
N VAL A 522 -13.67 28.87 -12.52
CA VAL A 522 -12.63 28.19 -13.32
C VAL A 522 -13.21 27.54 -14.57
N ARG A 523 -14.39 26.94 -14.47
CA ARG A 523 -15.10 26.31 -15.60
C ARG A 523 -15.34 27.30 -16.73
N THR A 524 -15.72 28.53 -16.40
CA THR A 524 -15.96 29.56 -17.42
C THR A 524 -14.66 29.89 -18.19
N ALA A 525 -13.52 29.95 -17.50
CA ALA A 525 -12.23 30.21 -18.13
C ALA A 525 -11.75 29.05 -19.03
N VAL A 526 -11.99 27.81 -18.60
CA VAL A 526 -11.61 26.59 -19.33
C VAL A 526 -12.50 26.36 -20.56
N VAL A 527 -13.82 26.43 -20.40
CA VAL A 527 -14.78 26.16 -21.49
C VAL A 527 -14.91 27.36 -22.44
N GLY A 528 -14.63 28.57 -21.96
CA GLY A 528 -14.72 29.81 -22.75
C GLY A 528 -16.10 30.46 -22.77
N GLU A 529 -17.10 29.82 -22.17
CA GLU A 529 -18.45 30.37 -22.00
C GLU A 529 -19.02 29.99 -20.63
N LYS A 530 -19.94 30.81 -20.12
CA LYS A 530 -20.60 30.55 -18.85
C LYS A 530 -21.58 29.38 -19.04
N ARG A 531 -21.37 28.30 -18.28
CA ARG A 531 -22.31 27.18 -18.17
C ARG A 531 -23.05 27.26 -16.84
N GLU A 532 -24.36 27.45 -16.91
CA GLU A 532 -25.23 27.52 -15.74
C GLU A 532 -25.68 26.13 -15.28
N ALA A 533 -25.89 25.99 -13.98
CA ALA A 533 -26.41 24.76 -13.40
C ALA A 533 -27.91 24.65 -13.71
N LEU A 534 -28.33 23.54 -14.31
CA LEU A 534 -29.69 23.36 -14.79
C LEU A 534 -30.58 22.79 -13.67
N PRO A 535 -31.78 23.33 -13.42
CA PRO A 535 -32.77 22.71 -12.55
C PRO A 535 -33.14 21.32 -13.08
N THR A 536 -33.21 20.33 -12.20
CA THR A 536 -33.61 18.97 -12.59
C THR A 536 -35.11 18.69 -12.39
N GLY A 537 -35.86 19.68 -11.89
CA GLY A 537 -37.28 19.54 -11.54
C GLY A 537 -37.51 18.78 -10.23
N THR A 538 -36.46 18.58 -9.43
CA THR A 538 -36.52 17.90 -8.14
C THR A 538 -35.72 18.68 -7.10
N SER A 539 -36.26 18.78 -5.91
CA SER A 539 -35.60 19.33 -4.73
C SER A 539 -35.43 18.28 -3.65
N ALA A 540 -34.56 18.56 -2.67
CA ALA A 540 -34.25 17.67 -1.57
C ALA A 540 -34.32 18.42 -0.24
N TYR A 541 -35.17 17.95 0.66
CA TYR A 541 -35.05 18.30 2.08
C TYR A 541 -33.95 17.45 2.71
N ARG A 542 -33.05 18.08 3.46
CA ARG A 542 -31.93 17.43 4.16
C ARG A 542 -32.02 17.69 5.64
N MET A 543 -31.89 16.62 6.42
CA MET A 543 -31.93 16.65 7.88
C MET A 543 -30.81 15.80 8.44
N LEU A 544 -30.22 16.26 9.55
CA LEU A 544 -29.32 15.47 10.39
C LEU A 544 -29.89 15.48 11.80
N ILE A 545 -30.32 14.31 12.27
CA ILE A 545 -31.04 14.16 13.52
C ILE A 545 -30.13 13.47 14.54
N PRO A 546 -29.85 14.06 15.71
CA PRO A 546 -29.22 13.32 16.81
C PRO A 546 -30.06 12.09 17.15
N VAL A 547 -29.44 10.91 17.23
CA VAL A 547 -30.17 9.65 17.51
C VAL A 547 -30.90 9.71 18.86
N GLU A 548 -30.40 10.49 19.81
CA GLU A 548 -31.08 10.78 21.07
C GLU A 548 -32.49 11.37 20.88
N ASN A 549 -32.70 12.22 19.88
CA ASN A 549 -34.00 12.82 19.57
C ASN A 549 -35.01 11.80 19.01
N LEU A 550 -34.55 10.60 18.63
CA LEU A 550 -35.39 9.54 18.07
C LEU A 550 -35.81 8.49 19.10
N LYS A 551 -35.19 8.46 20.30
CA LYS A 551 -35.40 7.39 21.29
C LYS A 551 -36.82 7.31 21.85
N ASP A 552 -37.47 8.45 22.01
CA ASP A 552 -38.82 8.54 22.57
C ASP A 552 -39.92 8.40 21.50
N LEU A 553 -39.55 8.26 20.22
CA LEU A 553 -40.49 8.07 19.13
C LEU A 553 -40.87 6.59 19.00
N SER A 554 -42.16 6.31 18.84
CA SER A 554 -42.62 4.98 18.45
C SER A 554 -42.32 4.75 16.97
N LEU A 555 -41.18 4.12 16.70
CA LEU A 555 -40.71 3.81 15.36
C LEU A 555 -40.97 2.34 15.01
N PRO A 556 -41.34 2.01 13.77
CA PRO A 556 -41.43 0.63 13.33
C PRO A 556 -40.01 0.03 13.25
N GLU A 557 -39.57 -0.69 14.28
CA GLU A 557 -38.22 -1.28 14.41
C GLU A 557 -37.78 -2.09 13.17
N LYS A 558 -38.73 -2.70 12.45
CA LYS A 558 -38.45 -3.47 11.23
C LYS A 558 -38.08 -2.62 10.01
N VAL A 559 -38.48 -1.34 10.01
CA VAL A 559 -38.26 -0.40 8.91
C VAL A 559 -37.13 0.55 9.24
N LEU A 560 -37.07 0.99 10.50
CA LEU A 560 -36.10 1.96 10.98
C LEU A 560 -35.51 1.54 12.32
N ASP A 561 -34.22 1.22 12.30
CA ASP A 561 -33.37 1.13 13.48
C ASP A 561 -32.17 2.06 13.27
N PRO A 562 -32.06 3.18 14.01
CA PRO A 562 -30.92 4.10 13.90
C PRO A 562 -29.57 3.46 14.23
N ALA A 563 -29.54 2.33 14.94
CA ALA A 563 -28.32 1.59 15.24
C ALA A 563 -27.93 0.62 14.11
N ASP A 564 -28.86 0.23 13.23
CA ASP A 564 -28.59 -0.68 12.13
C ASP A 564 -27.77 0.04 11.04
N PRO A 565 -26.55 -0.41 10.73
CA PRO A 565 -25.62 0.23 9.79
C PRO A 565 -26.03 -0.01 8.33
N LYS A 566 -27.28 0.29 7.97
CA LYS A 566 -27.83 0.12 6.63
C LYS A 566 -28.48 1.39 6.13
N THR A 567 -28.20 1.74 4.87
CA THR A 567 -28.96 2.79 4.18
C THR A 567 -30.36 2.27 3.84
N THR A 568 -31.39 3.02 4.21
CA THR A 568 -32.78 2.70 3.93
C THR A 568 -33.39 3.72 2.97
N MET A 569 -34.13 3.25 1.98
CA MET A 569 -34.85 4.06 1.01
C MET A 569 -36.34 3.74 1.08
N ILE A 570 -37.18 4.77 1.10
CA ILE A 570 -38.63 4.66 1.00
C ILE A 570 -39.05 5.24 -0.35
N MET A 571 -39.73 4.43 -1.15
CA MET A 571 -40.16 4.75 -2.49
C MET A 571 -41.66 5.07 -2.50
N GLY A 572 -41.98 6.34 -2.74
CA GLY A 572 -43.32 6.76 -3.16
C GLY A 572 -43.44 6.77 -4.68
N HIS A 573 -44.61 7.20 -5.18
CA HIS A 573 -44.87 7.30 -6.61
C HIS A 573 -43.89 8.26 -7.31
N ASP A 574 -43.71 9.45 -6.74
CA ASP A 574 -42.91 10.56 -7.29
C ASP A 574 -41.97 11.21 -6.25
N ARG A 575 -41.96 10.70 -5.01
CA ARG A 575 -41.13 11.16 -3.90
C ARG A 575 -40.33 10.01 -3.33
N ARG A 576 -39.16 10.30 -2.78
CA ARG A 576 -38.27 9.28 -2.22
C ARG A 576 -37.58 9.80 -0.98
N ILE A 577 -37.45 8.96 0.04
CA ILE A 577 -36.72 9.29 1.25
C ILE A 577 -35.54 8.35 1.37
N ILE A 578 -34.34 8.87 1.53
CA ILE A 578 -33.12 8.12 1.76
C ILE A 578 -32.64 8.46 3.16
N MET A 579 -32.35 7.46 3.97
CA MET A 579 -31.98 7.64 5.35
C MET A 579 -30.90 6.64 5.79
N GLY A 580 -30.08 7.02 6.76
CA GLY A 580 -29.03 6.13 7.26
C GLY A 580 -28.24 6.73 8.42
N PRO A 581 -27.49 5.90 9.16
CA PRO A 581 -26.69 6.35 10.28
C PRO A 581 -25.41 7.05 9.82
N GLY A 582 -24.91 7.96 10.66
CA GLY A 582 -23.61 8.60 10.49
C GLY A 582 -22.99 8.99 11.83
N ARG A 583 -21.71 9.36 11.80
CA ARG A 583 -20.91 9.71 12.99
C ARG A 583 -21.00 8.61 14.06
N GLY A 584 -20.56 7.39 13.71
CA GLY A 584 -20.62 6.22 14.59
C GLY A 584 -22.00 5.94 15.19
N SER A 585 -23.07 6.05 14.40
CA SER A 585 -24.48 5.93 14.82
C SER A 585 -24.95 6.96 15.86
N LYS A 586 -24.30 8.11 15.98
CA LYS A 586 -24.77 9.24 16.83
C LYS A 586 -25.73 10.17 16.09
N LEU A 587 -25.66 10.20 14.76
CA LEU A 587 -26.55 10.97 13.89
C LEU A 587 -27.31 10.04 12.95
N TYR A 588 -28.52 10.45 12.59
CA TYR A 588 -29.34 9.83 11.56
C TYR A 588 -29.63 10.86 10.47
N GLY A 589 -29.11 10.62 9.27
CA GLY A 589 -29.29 11.52 8.14
C GLY A 589 -30.50 11.14 7.30
N ILE A 590 -31.22 12.15 6.80
CA ILE A 590 -32.38 11.97 5.94
C ILE A 590 -32.30 12.94 4.76
N VAL A 591 -32.54 12.40 3.57
CA VAL A 591 -32.67 13.13 2.31
C VAL A 591 -34.02 12.78 1.70
N ALA A 592 -34.92 13.76 1.64
CA ALA A 592 -36.30 13.61 1.17
C ALA A 592 -36.46 14.36 -0.17
N LEU A 593 -36.47 13.59 -1.26
CA LEU A 593 -36.61 14.06 -2.65
C LEU A 593 -38.06 14.33 -3.03
N VAL A 594 -38.33 15.54 -3.50
CA VAL A 594 -39.66 16.04 -3.87
C VAL A 594 -39.61 16.74 -5.23
N PRO A 595 -40.58 16.51 -6.14
CA PRO A 595 -40.68 17.26 -7.39
C PRO A 595 -40.88 18.76 -7.13
N ASP A 596 -40.26 19.61 -7.94
CA ASP A 596 -40.35 21.07 -7.77
C ASP A 596 -41.80 21.57 -7.88
N GLU A 597 -42.64 20.92 -8.69
CA GLU A 597 -44.08 21.21 -8.84
C GLU A 597 -44.89 21.00 -7.55
N LYS A 598 -44.36 20.18 -6.62
CA LYS A 598 -44.97 19.88 -5.32
C LYS A 598 -44.39 20.71 -4.18
N LEU A 599 -43.41 21.57 -4.46
CA LEU A 599 -42.94 22.54 -3.48
C LEU A 599 -43.97 23.66 -3.36
N SER A 600 -44.39 23.93 -2.13
CA SER A 600 -45.22 25.08 -1.80
C SER A 600 -44.41 26.18 -1.09
N GLU A 601 -43.09 26.13 -1.22
CA GLU A 601 -42.11 27.16 -0.84
C GLU A 601 -41.05 27.33 -1.95
N GLU A 602 -40.50 28.54 -2.09
CA GLU A 602 -39.46 28.80 -3.08
C GLU A 602 -38.14 28.15 -2.64
N SER A 603 -37.62 27.21 -3.42
CA SER A 603 -36.26 26.71 -3.27
C SER A 603 -35.28 27.72 -3.87
N ALA A 604 -34.25 28.14 -3.13
CA ALA A 604 -33.19 28.99 -3.66
C ALA A 604 -32.05 28.18 -4.29
N ASP A 605 -31.29 28.82 -5.18
CA ASP A 605 -30.01 28.31 -5.73
C ASP A 605 -28.89 28.24 -4.67
N SER A 606 -29.17 28.68 -3.45
CA SER A 606 -28.23 28.77 -2.35
C SER A 606 -28.16 27.47 -1.57
N TRP A 607 -26.94 27.05 -1.21
CA TRP A 607 -26.60 25.88 -0.38
C TRP A 607 -27.18 25.94 1.06
N VAL A 608 -28.02 26.92 1.40
CA VAL A 608 -28.43 27.21 2.79
C VAL A 608 -29.87 27.78 2.84
N ALA A 609 -30.79 27.32 1.97
CA ALA A 609 -32.18 27.71 2.16
C ALA A 609 -32.78 26.94 3.36
N PRO A 610 -33.28 27.63 4.40
CA PRO A 610 -34.01 26.95 5.47
C PRO A 610 -35.31 26.37 4.88
N GLY A 611 -35.57 25.09 5.13
CA GLY A 611 -36.81 24.44 4.73
C GLY A 611 -37.88 24.52 5.82
N SER A 612 -39.15 24.64 5.44
CA SER A 612 -40.27 24.61 6.40
C SER A 612 -40.66 23.18 6.77
N ILE A 613 -40.79 22.92 8.08
CA ILE A 613 -41.35 21.64 8.56
C ILE A 613 -42.81 21.48 8.13
N GLU A 614 -43.60 22.55 8.14
CA GLU A 614 -45.00 22.52 7.72
C GLU A 614 -45.13 22.12 6.25
N LYS A 615 -44.28 22.69 5.38
CA LYS A 615 -44.26 22.36 3.95
C LYS A 615 -43.72 20.98 3.66
N LEU A 616 -42.69 20.55 4.39
CA LEU A 616 -42.21 19.17 4.34
C LEU A 616 -43.33 18.17 4.72
N LEU A 617 -44.08 18.45 5.78
CA LEU A 617 -45.21 17.59 6.20
C LEU A 617 -46.36 17.61 5.19
N GLU A 618 -46.67 18.75 4.59
CA GLU A 618 -47.65 18.87 3.49
C GLU A 618 -47.22 18.01 2.29
N ALA A 619 -45.97 18.17 1.85
CA ALA A 619 -45.39 17.47 0.72
C ALA A 619 -45.24 15.95 0.92
N TYR A 620 -45.33 15.45 2.15
CA TYR A 620 -45.27 14.02 2.49
C TYR A 620 -46.52 13.55 3.23
N SER A 621 -47.64 14.25 3.11
CA SER A 621 -48.87 13.99 3.88
C SER A 621 -49.48 12.59 3.67
N ASP A 622 -49.23 11.97 2.53
CA ASP A 622 -49.64 10.60 2.15
C ASP A 622 -48.61 9.53 2.55
N PHE A 623 -47.47 9.90 3.13
CA PHE A 623 -46.52 8.95 3.71
C PHE A 623 -46.91 8.58 5.16
N PRO A 624 -46.44 7.44 5.69
CA PRO A 624 -46.75 6.98 7.04
C PRO A 624 -46.45 8.01 8.13
N SER A 625 -47.33 8.11 9.13
CA SER A 625 -47.24 9.09 10.22
C SER A 625 -45.96 9.00 11.05
N TRP A 626 -45.32 7.83 11.12
CA TRP A 626 -44.04 7.68 11.83
C TRP A 626 -42.91 8.47 11.16
N LEU A 627 -42.94 8.68 9.83
CA LEU A 627 -41.99 9.55 9.13
C LEU A 627 -42.17 11.02 9.52
N HIS A 628 -43.42 11.46 9.67
CA HIS A 628 -43.74 12.81 10.10
C HIS A 628 -43.18 13.10 11.50
N ASN A 629 -43.24 12.11 12.39
CA ASN A 629 -42.67 12.23 13.74
C ASN A 629 -41.15 12.39 13.70
N ILE A 630 -40.47 11.69 12.80
CA ILE A 630 -39.02 11.83 12.60
C ILE A 630 -38.69 13.21 12.03
N PHE A 631 -39.42 13.69 11.02
CA PHE A 631 -39.20 15.02 10.47
C PHE A 631 -39.30 16.12 11.54
N LYS A 632 -40.27 16.00 12.46
CA LYS A 632 -40.44 16.92 13.59
C LYS A 632 -39.32 16.85 14.63
N ALA A 633 -38.55 15.75 14.67
CA ALA A 633 -37.43 15.59 15.59
C ALA A 633 -36.12 16.19 15.05
N ALA A 634 -36.10 16.61 13.77
CA ALA A 634 -34.96 17.27 13.17
C ALA A 634 -34.76 18.67 13.78
N PRO A 635 -33.56 19.00 14.29
CA PRO A 635 -33.28 20.32 14.84
C PRO A 635 -33.31 21.41 13.76
N ASP A 636 -32.85 21.06 12.56
CA ASP A 636 -32.77 21.95 11.40
C ASP A 636 -33.17 21.18 10.13
N ILE A 637 -33.78 21.89 9.19
CA ILE A 637 -34.19 21.37 7.88
C ILE A 637 -33.61 22.29 6.81
N GLY A 638 -32.80 21.73 5.91
CA GLY A 638 -32.34 22.43 4.71
C GLY A 638 -33.16 22.02 3.49
N LEU A 639 -33.47 22.96 2.61
CA LEU A 639 -34.11 22.70 1.31
C LEU A 639 -33.16 23.06 0.17
N TRP A 640 -33.10 22.19 -0.85
CA TRP A 640 -32.11 22.27 -1.91
C TRP A 640 -32.72 21.96 -3.26
N GLN A 641 -32.70 22.90 -4.20
CA GLN A 641 -33.02 22.54 -5.58
C GLN A 641 -31.87 21.74 -6.17
N LEU A 642 -32.16 20.52 -6.63
CA LEU A 642 -31.13 19.70 -7.26
C LEU A 642 -30.85 20.27 -8.65
N ARG A 643 -29.56 20.52 -8.88
CA ARG A 643 -29.05 21.02 -10.14
C ARG A 643 -27.90 20.13 -10.57
N ASP A 644 -27.74 20.00 -11.88
CA ASP A 644 -26.57 19.39 -12.48
C ASP A 644 -26.08 20.23 -13.66
N ILE A 645 -25.06 19.74 -14.37
CA ILE A 645 -24.54 20.39 -15.57
C ILE A 645 -24.48 19.38 -16.70
N ASP A 646 -24.75 19.79 -17.93
CA ASP A 646 -24.47 18.91 -19.07
C ASP A 646 -22.99 18.55 -19.16
N PRO A 647 -22.65 17.34 -19.66
CA PRO A 647 -21.27 16.95 -19.85
C PRO A 647 -20.51 18.03 -20.61
N LEU A 648 -19.45 18.54 -19.99
CA LEU A 648 -18.65 19.61 -20.58
C LEU A 648 -17.93 19.08 -21.82
N PRO A 649 -17.68 19.89 -22.86
CA PRO A 649 -16.95 19.44 -24.04
C PRO A 649 -15.47 19.14 -23.74
N ASN A 650 -14.94 19.72 -22.67
CA ASN A 650 -13.54 19.61 -22.27
C ASN A 650 -13.36 20.07 -20.81
N TRP A 651 -12.37 19.52 -20.10
CA TRP A 651 -12.01 19.92 -18.74
C TRP A 651 -10.65 20.62 -18.64
N VAL A 652 -9.87 20.69 -19.72
CA VAL A 652 -8.47 21.12 -19.69
C VAL A 652 -8.21 22.31 -20.61
N LYS A 653 -7.61 23.38 -20.09
CA LYS A 653 -7.12 24.49 -20.92
C LYS A 653 -5.76 24.94 -20.39
N GLY A 654 -4.76 25.01 -21.26
CA GLY A 654 -3.39 25.35 -20.87
C GLY A 654 -2.90 24.48 -19.70
N ARG A 655 -2.63 25.12 -18.57
CA ARG A 655 -2.17 24.52 -17.30
C ARG A 655 -3.29 24.20 -16.32
N THR A 656 -4.55 24.37 -16.73
CA THR A 656 -5.73 24.28 -15.86
C THR A 656 -6.57 23.04 -16.16
N ILE A 657 -7.02 22.34 -15.12
CA ILE A 657 -7.99 21.23 -15.22
C ILE A 657 -9.17 21.42 -14.25
N LEU A 658 -10.38 21.03 -14.64
CA LEU A 658 -11.56 20.98 -13.78
C LEU A 658 -11.72 19.58 -13.14
N ILE A 659 -12.16 19.52 -11.88
CA ILE A 659 -12.49 18.28 -11.18
C ILE A 659 -13.75 18.41 -10.30
N GLY A 660 -14.29 17.28 -9.86
CA GLY A 660 -15.47 17.23 -9.00
C GLY A 660 -16.66 17.96 -9.63
N ASP A 661 -17.46 18.62 -8.79
CA ASP A 661 -18.66 19.35 -9.25
C ASP A 661 -18.35 20.52 -10.20
N ALA A 662 -17.10 20.99 -10.28
CA ALA A 662 -16.71 21.98 -11.30
C ALA A 662 -16.70 21.38 -12.71
N ALA A 663 -16.42 20.08 -12.84
CA ALA A 663 -16.31 19.34 -14.09
C ALA A 663 -17.56 18.51 -14.43
N HIS A 664 -18.15 17.83 -13.43
CA HIS A 664 -19.17 16.80 -13.63
C HIS A 664 -20.21 16.76 -12.50
N ALA A 665 -20.66 17.93 -12.02
CA ALA A 665 -21.76 18.01 -11.04
C ALA A 665 -22.94 17.11 -11.45
N MET A 666 -23.37 16.26 -10.53
CA MET A 666 -24.34 15.21 -10.79
C MET A 666 -25.38 15.10 -9.69
N LEU A 667 -26.52 14.50 -10.01
CA LEU A 667 -27.56 14.23 -9.03
C LEU A 667 -27.07 13.25 -7.94
N PRO A 668 -27.49 13.43 -6.67
CA PRO A 668 -27.05 12.60 -5.56
C PRO A 668 -27.67 11.20 -5.55
N THR A 669 -28.46 10.83 -6.57
CA THR A 669 -29.25 9.58 -6.63
C THR A 669 -28.41 8.31 -6.52
N GLN A 670 -27.14 8.36 -6.92
CA GLN A 670 -26.20 7.23 -6.84
C GLN A 670 -25.18 7.35 -5.70
N GLY A 671 -25.11 8.50 -5.01
CA GLY A 671 -24.09 8.75 -3.99
C GLY A 671 -22.64 8.73 -4.53
N GLN A 672 -22.44 8.97 -5.84
CA GLN A 672 -21.13 8.85 -6.49
C GLN A 672 -20.33 10.16 -6.59
N GLY A 673 -20.93 11.34 -6.45
CA GLY A 673 -20.22 12.61 -6.70
C GLY A 673 -18.91 12.78 -5.91
N ALA A 674 -18.92 12.48 -4.61
CA ALA A 674 -17.69 12.50 -3.80
C ALA A 674 -16.69 11.43 -4.24
N SER A 675 -17.19 10.23 -4.55
CA SER A 675 -16.33 9.13 -4.97
C SER A 675 -15.65 9.41 -6.31
N GLN A 676 -16.35 10.04 -7.26
CA GLN A 676 -15.78 10.51 -8.53
C GLN A 676 -14.75 11.62 -8.31
N SER A 677 -14.95 12.51 -7.33
CA SER A 677 -13.95 13.52 -6.96
C SER A 677 -12.65 12.89 -6.42
N ILE A 678 -12.75 11.76 -5.71
CA ILE A 678 -11.58 10.98 -5.26
C ILE A 678 -10.88 10.29 -6.44
N GLU A 679 -11.64 9.73 -7.38
CA GLU A 679 -11.07 9.18 -8.62
C GLU A 679 -10.35 10.25 -9.45
N ASP A 680 -10.86 11.49 -9.51
CA ASP A 680 -10.17 12.59 -10.19
C ASP A 680 -8.85 12.96 -9.49
N ALA A 681 -8.87 13.05 -8.16
CA ALA A 681 -7.68 13.32 -7.35
C ALA A 681 -6.58 12.27 -7.56
N GLU A 682 -6.98 10.99 -7.63
CA GLU A 682 -6.09 9.87 -7.92
C GLU A 682 -5.53 9.94 -9.33
N ALA A 683 -6.37 10.19 -10.34
CA ALA A 683 -5.95 10.30 -11.73
C ALA A 683 -4.95 11.44 -11.94
N ILE A 684 -5.19 12.60 -11.33
CA ILE A 684 -4.26 13.73 -11.37
C ILE A 684 -2.93 13.33 -10.73
N SER A 685 -2.95 12.70 -9.54
CA SER A 685 -1.72 12.30 -8.87
C SER A 685 -0.92 11.27 -9.67
N ALA A 686 -1.60 10.28 -10.24
CA ALA A 686 -0.99 9.24 -11.07
C ALA A 686 -0.31 9.83 -12.30
N PHE A 687 -1.02 10.59 -13.13
CA PHE A 687 -0.43 11.11 -14.37
C PHE A 687 0.56 12.26 -14.15
N LEU A 688 0.40 13.08 -13.09
CA LEU A 688 1.43 14.06 -12.71
C LEU A 688 2.68 13.43 -12.07
N SER A 689 2.64 12.14 -11.70
CA SER A 689 3.84 11.44 -11.26
C SER A 689 4.76 11.08 -12.43
N GLU A 690 4.24 11.02 -13.65
CA GLU A 690 5.00 10.74 -14.87
C GLU A 690 5.57 12.02 -15.54
N VAL A 691 5.40 13.19 -14.91
CA VAL A 691 5.84 14.49 -15.44
C VAL A 691 7.29 14.76 -15.02
N HIS A 692 8.19 14.80 -15.99
CA HIS A 692 9.62 15.08 -15.81
C HIS A 692 10.04 16.51 -16.20
N SER A 693 9.15 17.27 -16.87
CA SER A 693 9.37 18.70 -17.16
C SER A 693 8.06 19.47 -17.15
N ARG A 694 8.11 20.79 -16.90
CA ARG A 694 6.91 21.65 -16.86
C ARG A 694 6.11 21.65 -18.16
N ASP A 695 6.77 21.45 -19.29
CA ASP A 695 6.11 21.40 -20.61
C ASP A 695 5.23 20.16 -20.80
N GLN A 696 5.45 19.10 -20.01
CA GLN A 696 4.64 17.87 -20.04
C GLN A 696 3.34 17.99 -19.24
N VAL A 697 3.18 19.03 -18.41
CA VAL A 697 1.99 19.22 -17.57
C VAL A 697 0.71 19.20 -18.41
N GLY A 698 0.66 19.96 -19.50
CA GLY A 698 -0.54 20.03 -20.34
C GLY A 698 -0.95 18.68 -20.91
N GLU A 699 0.01 17.83 -21.26
CA GLU A 699 -0.26 16.48 -21.76
C GLU A 699 -0.74 15.54 -20.65
N ALA A 700 -0.14 15.61 -19.46
CA ALA A 700 -0.60 14.85 -18.31
C ALA A 700 -2.06 15.20 -17.94
N LEU A 701 -2.44 16.49 -17.98
CA LEU A 701 -3.82 16.91 -17.74
C LEU A 701 -4.79 16.37 -18.79
N LYS A 702 -4.39 16.32 -20.07
CA LYS A 702 -5.22 15.71 -21.13
C LYS A 702 -5.42 14.21 -20.92
N ARG A 703 -4.41 13.50 -20.40
CA ARG A 703 -4.54 12.07 -20.03
C ARG A 703 -5.51 11.88 -18.87
N VAL A 704 -5.50 12.77 -17.87
CA VAL A 704 -6.53 12.78 -16.81
C VAL A 704 -7.91 12.90 -17.44
N PHE A 705 -8.13 13.88 -18.31
CA PHE A 705 -9.41 14.06 -19.00
C PHE A 705 -9.82 12.80 -19.78
N ALA A 706 -8.92 12.23 -20.60
CA ALA A 706 -9.21 11.04 -21.40
C ALA A 706 -9.61 9.83 -20.54
N ALA A 707 -8.92 9.59 -19.41
CA ALA A 707 -9.23 8.48 -18.52
C ALA A 707 -10.55 8.69 -17.76
N ARG A 708 -10.86 9.93 -17.37
CA ARG A 708 -11.97 10.26 -16.46
C ARG A 708 -13.27 10.62 -17.17
N TYR A 709 -13.21 11.23 -18.35
CA TYR A 709 -14.35 11.89 -18.98
C TYR A 709 -15.52 10.95 -19.25
N ASP A 710 -15.29 9.87 -20.01
CA ASP A 710 -16.35 8.92 -20.38
C ASP A 710 -16.97 8.27 -19.15
N ARG A 711 -16.13 7.96 -18.15
CA ARG A 711 -16.55 7.33 -16.90
C ARG A 711 -17.42 8.25 -16.05
N ALA A 712 -16.96 9.46 -15.75
CA ALA A 712 -17.73 10.43 -14.99
C ALA A 712 -19.03 10.81 -15.71
N THR A 713 -18.98 10.97 -17.04
CA THR A 713 -20.14 11.29 -17.88
C THR A 713 -21.18 10.16 -17.87
N LEU A 714 -20.76 8.89 -17.97
CA LEU A 714 -21.66 7.75 -17.87
C LEU A 714 -22.38 7.73 -16.50
N ILE A 715 -21.65 8.00 -15.42
CA ILE A 715 -22.19 8.02 -14.06
C ILE A 715 -23.15 9.20 -13.87
N GLN A 716 -22.81 10.38 -14.40
CA GLN A 716 -23.66 11.56 -14.39
C GLN A 716 -24.98 11.27 -15.14
N LYS A 717 -24.91 10.68 -16.33
CA LYS A 717 -26.09 10.31 -17.13
C LYS A 717 -26.97 9.28 -16.42
N PHE A 718 -26.37 8.25 -15.83
CA PHE A 718 -27.12 7.25 -15.06
C PHE A 718 -27.78 7.88 -13.82
N SER A 719 -27.13 8.85 -13.18
CA SER A 719 -27.70 9.58 -12.05
C SER A 719 -28.96 10.36 -12.44
N ARG A 720 -29.01 10.91 -13.66
CA ARG A 720 -30.21 11.53 -14.24
C ARG A 720 -31.32 10.52 -14.51
N ASP A 721 -30.99 9.41 -15.16
CA ASP A 721 -31.99 8.39 -15.48
C ASP A 721 -32.62 7.78 -14.22
N GLN A 722 -31.84 7.63 -13.14
CA GLN A 722 -32.33 7.15 -11.85
C GLN A 722 -33.19 8.18 -11.09
N ALA A 723 -33.11 9.46 -11.43
CA ALA A 723 -33.95 10.50 -10.84
C ALA A 723 -35.37 10.50 -11.40
N LYS A 724 -35.58 9.99 -12.63
CA LYS A 724 -36.89 9.96 -13.29
C LYS A 724 -37.89 9.06 -12.54
N PRO A 725 -39.21 9.37 -12.60
CA PRO A 725 -40.27 8.49 -12.12
C PRO A 725 -40.17 7.07 -12.70
N ALA A 726 -40.51 6.06 -11.89
CA ALA A 726 -40.46 4.66 -12.33
C ALA A 726 -41.43 4.35 -13.50
N THR A 727 -42.40 5.25 -13.75
CA THR A 727 -43.43 5.15 -14.79
C THR A 727 -43.00 5.68 -16.16
N ASP A 728 -41.89 6.42 -16.25
CA ASP A 728 -41.51 7.16 -17.47
C ASP A 728 -40.87 6.30 -18.57
N GLY A 729 -40.82 4.99 -18.37
CA GLY A 729 -40.18 4.05 -19.29
C GLY A 729 -38.65 4.17 -19.23
N VAL A 730 -37.97 3.04 -19.13
CA VAL A 730 -36.50 3.01 -19.08
C VAL A 730 -35.94 3.69 -20.34
N SER A 731 -35.19 4.76 -20.15
CA SER A 731 -34.36 5.39 -21.17
C SER A 731 -33.58 4.29 -21.92
N LYS A 732 -33.78 4.17 -23.24
CA LYS A 732 -33.16 3.13 -24.08
C LYS A 732 -31.64 3.35 -24.29
N GLU A 733 -31.03 4.36 -23.65
CA GLU A 733 -29.67 4.76 -23.95
C GLU A 733 -28.61 4.17 -23.01
N ILE A 734 -28.96 3.72 -21.81
CA ILE A 734 -28.00 3.03 -20.91
C ILE A 734 -28.34 1.55 -20.83
N LYS A 735 -27.40 0.69 -21.26
CA LYS A 735 -27.59 -0.76 -21.37
C LYS A 735 -27.27 -1.55 -20.09
N LEU A 736 -26.67 -0.89 -19.09
CA LEU A 736 -26.22 -1.54 -17.85
C LEU A 736 -27.38 -1.71 -16.86
N ASP A 737 -27.54 -2.92 -16.34
CA ASP A 737 -28.44 -3.15 -15.19
C ASP A 737 -27.82 -2.64 -13.87
N PRO A 738 -28.59 -2.51 -12.77
CA PRO A 738 -28.07 -1.99 -11.51
C PRO A 738 -26.89 -2.75 -10.91
N ALA A 739 -26.79 -4.07 -11.13
CA ALA A 739 -25.68 -4.88 -10.62
C ALA A 739 -24.42 -4.68 -11.47
N GLN A 740 -24.58 -4.64 -12.80
CA GLN A 740 -23.50 -4.30 -13.72
C GLN A 740 -22.96 -2.90 -13.47
N PHE A 741 -23.83 -1.93 -13.18
CA PHE A 741 -23.42 -0.57 -12.85
C PHE A 741 -22.73 -0.47 -11.48
N MET A 742 -23.20 -1.22 -10.48
CA MET A 742 -22.51 -1.31 -9.18
C MET A 742 -21.10 -1.88 -9.33
N LYS A 743 -20.94 -2.91 -10.15
CA LYS A 743 -19.63 -3.47 -10.50
C LYS A 743 -18.78 -2.46 -11.26
N TYR A 744 -19.32 -1.83 -12.31
CA TYR A 744 -18.64 -0.79 -13.09
C TYR A 744 -18.09 0.33 -12.19
N ASN A 745 -18.90 0.80 -11.24
CA ASN A 745 -18.46 1.80 -10.28
C ASN A 745 -17.35 1.24 -9.38
N SER A 746 -17.59 0.10 -8.74
CA SER A 746 -16.76 -0.38 -7.62
C SER A 746 -15.44 -1.04 -8.05
N ASP A 747 -15.33 -1.53 -9.29
CA ASP A 747 -14.14 -2.19 -9.85
C ASP A 747 -13.09 -1.22 -10.41
N TYR A 748 -13.23 0.08 -10.15
CA TYR A 748 -12.15 1.02 -10.47
C TYR A 748 -11.03 0.89 -9.45
N ASP A 749 -9.81 0.67 -9.93
CA ASP A 749 -8.60 0.45 -9.10
C ASP A 749 -7.52 1.52 -9.28
N GLY A 750 -7.74 2.47 -10.20
CA GLY A 750 -6.86 3.61 -10.46
C GLY A 750 -6.87 4.01 -11.94
N ALA A 751 -6.38 5.21 -12.25
CA ALA A 751 -6.48 5.78 -13.59
C ALA A 751 -5.59 5.08 -14.62
N VAL A 752 -4.41 4.61 -14.20
CA VAL A 752 -3.47 3.87 -15.05
C VAL A 752 -4.05 2.52 -15.46
N ASP A 753 -4.55 1.75 -14.48
CA ASP A 753 -5.24 0.48 -14.73
C ASP A 753 -6.49 0.68 -15.60
N TRP A 754 -7.26 1.74 -15.35
CA TRP A 754 -8.41 2.10 -16.18
C TRP A 754 -8.01 2.40 -17.63
N GLU A 755 -6.94 3.18 -17.84
CA GLU A 755 -6.40 3.49 -19.17
C GLU A 755 -5.97 2.20 -19.92
N GLU A 756 -5.35 1.24 -19.21
CA GLU A 756 -4.96 -0.06 -19.78
C GLU A 756 -6.16 -0.91 -20.16
N ARG A 757 -7.19 -1.00 -19.30
CA ARG A 757 -8.44 -1.73 -19.58
C ARG A 757 -9.19 -1.15 -20.77
N GLN A 758 -9.18 0.17 -20.92
CA GLN A 758 -9.74 0.84 -22.09
C GLN A 758 -8.99 0.47 -23.39
N LYS A 759 -7.64 0.43 -23.35
CA LYS A 759 -6.81 0.02 -24.50
C LYS A 759 -7.06 -1.45 -24.91
N ASN A 760 -7.26 -2.33 -23.93
CA ASN A 760 -7.51 -3.75 -24.15
C ASN A 760 -8.98 -4.06 -24.52
N GLY A 761 -9.87 -3.07 -24.45
CA GLY A 761 -11.29 -3.21 -24.81
C GLY A 761 -12.13 -4.00 -23.80
N THR A 762 -11.62 -4.22 -22.58
CA THR A 762 -12.28 -5.07 -21.57
C THR A 762 -13.45 -4.40 -20.85
N ASP A 763 -13.51 -3.06 -20.82
CA ASP A 763 -14.52 -2.29 -20.07
C ASP A 763 -15.28 -1.26 -20.93
N LYS A 764 -15.46 -1.52 -22.24
CA LYS A 764 -16.37 -0.72 -23.06
C LYS A 764 -17.83 -1.06 -22.69
N PRO A 765 -18.65 -0.07 -22.26
CA PRO A 765 -20.04 -0.30 -21.84
C PRO A 765 -20.98 -0.76 -22.96
#